data_AF-C6CI76-F1
#
_entry.id   AF-C6CI76-F1
#
_cell.length_a   1.000
_cell.length_b   1.000
_cell.length_c   1.000
_cell.angle_alpha   90.00
_cell.angle_beta   90.00
_cell.angle_gamma   90.00
#
_symmetry.space_group_name_H-M   'P 1'
#
loop_
_entity.id
_entity.type
_entity.pdbx_description
1 polymer ?
#
loop_
_entity_poly.entity_id
_entity_poly.type
_entity_poly.pdbx_seq_one_letter_code
_entity_poly.pdbx_strand_id
1 'polypeptide(L)'
;MVWSLLRRKSAEVIKDALPDGWQHHVNTLQQAGIPEPGSTTRGNSPATQADEQALYQVVPSLVELLPWVEYLPTSQSMLLEDGSSVAAFFELTPLGTEGREPSWLAQARDALENALQDSFDEFDDNPWVLQLYAQDETNFDAYLQTLHRYIRPRAQGSRFTEFYLHSMAHHLHAVAKPGGLFDDTTVTRLPWRGQMRRVRMVVYRRTTGGTARRGQTPEQGLNVVCDRLTGGLTNAGIRAHRLDAAQIHDWLLRWFNPHPTLLGLGAEDRERFYQLTAYPNTCDADEIELASGRDFSQRLFFSQPRSNADQGVWYFDDIPHRAVVTDRLRTPPDVGHLTGENHKGDAINTLFDQMPEDTVMCLTLVATPQDVLETHLNHLAKKAVGETLASEQTLADVQEARSLIGSSHKLYRASLAFYLRGRNEEELDSKGLQLANVMLGAGLQPVREEDEVAPLNTYLRWLPCMYNPAQDRKQWYTQLMFAQHVANLSPTWGRSRGTGHPGITVFNRGGGLITFDPFNRLDRQMNAHLFLFGPTGSGKSATLNNLLNQVTAIYRPRIFIVEAGNSFGLFCEFARRLGLTVNRVKLAPGAGVSLAPFADARRLIETPSDVQTLDADELDDERQSKGTEADEQRDVLGELEITARLIITGGEDKEEARMTRADRSLIRQCILDAAQRGVTANRTVLTRDVRDALRERGHDTTLPEIRRARLLEMADAMDMFCQGSDGEMFDRDGTPWPEADITLVDLATYAREGYNAQLSIAYISLINTVNNIAERDQFLGRPILNVTDEGHIITKNPLLSPYVVKVTKMWRKLGAWFWLATQNIDDLPKAAEPMLNMIEWWICLSMPPDEVEKIARFRELTPAQKALMLSARKESGKFTEGVILSKNLEVLFRAVPPSLYLALAQTEPEEKAERYRLMQQCGISELDAAFKVAEMIDHARGITPMVQR
;
A
#
# COMPACT_ATOMS: atom_id res chain seq x y z
N MET A 1 65.57 -57.06 12.51
CA MET A 1 66.07 -57.92 11.40
C MET A 1 66.26 -56.98 10.20
N VAL A 2 67.43 -56.88 9.55
CA VAL A 2 68.12 -57.90 8.72
C VAL A 2 67.20 -58.28 7.55
N TRP A 3 67.49 -58.06 6.26
CA TRP A 3 68.66 -57.52 5.52
C TRP A 3 68.17 -57.04 4.10
N SER A 4 68.94 -56.44 3.16
CA SER A 4 70.36 -56.05 3.05
C SER A 4 70.60 -55.01 1.93
N LEU A 5 71.50 -54.04 2.17
CA LEU A 5 72.56 -53.54 1.28
C LEU A 5 72.51 -53.81 -0.25
N LEU A 6 72.64 -52.74 -1.06
CA LEU A 6 73.46 -52.77 -2.29
C LEU A 6 73.92 -51.35 -2.71
N ARG A 7 75.20 -51.04 -2.47
CA ARG A 7 75.87 -49.84 -3.03
C ARG A 7 76.27 -50.12 -4.47
N ARG A 8 75.98 -49.21 -5.42
CA ARG A 8 76.82 -49.03 -6.62
C ARG A 8 77.74 -47.84 -6.41
N LYS A 9 79.06 -48.07 -6.51
CA LYS A 9 80.04 -47.03 -6.81
C LYS A 9 80.12 -46.90 -8.33
N SER A 10 80.02 -45.68 -8.84
CA SER A 10 80.52 -45.29 -10.15
C SER A 10 81.29 -43.99 -9.94
N ALA A 11 82.61 -44.11 -9.79
CA ALA A 11 83.51 -42.97 -9.79
C ALA A 11 84.02 -42.81 -11.22
N GLU A 12 83.51 -41.82 -11.95
CA GLU A 12 84.04 -41.45 -13.25
C GLU A 12 84.79 -40.12 -13.17
N VAL A 13 85.78 -40.02 -14.05
CA VAL A 13 86.83 -39.01 -14.03
C VAL A 13 86.28 -37.65 -14.42
N ILE A 14 86.51 -36.64 -13.59
CA ILE A 14 86.38 -35.24 -14.01
C ILE A 14 87.43 -35.01 -15.12
N LYS A 15 86.95 -34.89 -16.35
CA LYS A 15 87.67 -34.21 -17.43
C LYS A 15 87.15 -32.80 -17.51
N ASP A 16 88.04 -31.83 -17.75
CA ASP A 16 87.63 -30.48 -18.13
C ASP A 16 86.92 -30.55 -19.48
N ALA A 17 85.59 -30.55 -19.44
CA ALA A 17 84.77 -30.36 -20.62
C ALA A 17 84.83 -28.88 -21.00
N LEU A 18 85.22 -28.58 -22.25
CA LEU A 18 85.03 -27.25 -22.81
C LEU A 18 83.53 -26.90 -22.72
N PRO A 19 83.16 -25.69 -22.24
CA PRO A 19 81.77 -25.30 -22.14
C PRO A 19 81.12 -25.36 -23.53
N ASP A 20 79.99 -26.05 -23.63
CA ASP A 20 79.29 -26.21 -24.89
C ASP A 20 78.57 -24.92 -25.33
N GLY A 21 77.96 -24.94 -26.52
CA GLY A 21 77.24 -23.79 -27.05
C GLY A 21 76.07 -23.32 -26.17
N TRP A 22 75.46 -24.21 -25.39
CA TRP A 22 74.39 -23.86 -24.45
C TRP A 22 74.96 -23.19 -23.20
N GLN A 23 76.04 -23.74 -22.62
CA GLN A 23 76.72 -23.14 -21.49
C GLN A 23 77.25 -21.72 -21.84
N HIS A 24 77.75 -21.54 -23.06
CA HIS A 24 78.16 -20.23 -23.58
C HIS A 24 76.97 -19.26 -23.75
N HIS A 25 75.81 -19.76 -24.20
CA HIS A 25 74.58 -18.99 -24.31
C HIS A 25 74.04 -18.56 -22.92
N VAL A 26 73.95 -19.47 -21.95
CA VAL A 26 73.54 -19.19 -20.57
C VAL A 26 74.48 -18.17 -19.91
N ASN A 27 75.80 -18.30 -20.10
CA ASN A 27 76.77 -17.30 -19.63
C ASN A 27 76.54 -15.92 -20.28
N THR A 28 76.10 -15.87 -21.55
CA THR A 28 75.78 -14.62 -22.26
C THR A 28 74.49 -13.99 -21.72
N LEU A 29 73.47 -14.81 -21.41
CA LEU A 29 72.24 -14.37 -20.74
C LEU A 29 72.55 -13.79 -19.35
N GLN A 30 73.34 -14.49 -18.53
CA GLN A 30 73.74 -14.00 -17.21
C GLN A 30 74.53 -12.68 -17.28
N GLN A 31 75.43 -12.52 -18.26
CA GLN A 31 76.13 -11.25 -18.50
C GLN A 31 75.20 -10.10 -18.93
N ALA A 32 74.06 -10.42 -19.56
CA ALA A 32 72.99 -9.47 -19.86
C ALA A 32 71.98 -9.28 -18.71
N GLY A 33 72.20 -9.91 -17.54
CA GLY A 33 71.28 -9.88 -16.39
C GLY A 33 70.02 -10.74 -16.54
N ILE A 34 69.96 -11.60 -17.56
CA ILE A 34 68.84 -12.50 -17.85
C ILE A 34 69.11 -13.85 -17.16
N PRO A 35 68.19 -14.39 -16.34
CA PRO A 35 68.36 -15.69 -15.70
C PRO A 35 68.35 -16.85 -16.71
N GLU A 36 68.84 -18.01 -16.29
CA GLU A 36 68.85 -19.22 -17.13
C GLU A 36 67.42 -19.67 -17.49
N PRO A 37 67.13 -20.04 -18.75
CA PRO A 37 65.81 -20.52 -19.16
C PRO A 37 65.35 -21.71 -18.31
N GLY A 38 64.23 -21.54 -17.60
CA GLY A 38 63.69 -22.54 -16.66
C GLY A 38 64.07 -22.33 -15.19
N SER A 39 64.98 -21.40 -14.85
CA SER A 39 65.33 -21.15 -13.44
C SER A 39 64.19 -20.48 -12.63
N THR A 40 63.15 -19.98 -13.30
CA THR A 40 61.96 -19.35 -12.70
C THR A 40 60.75 -20.28 -12.62
N THR A 41 60.74 -21.41 -13.33
CA THR A 41 59.66 -22.39 -13.28
C THR A 41 59.81 -23.30 -12.07
N ARG A 42 58.87 -23.21 -11.11
CA ARG A 42 58.84 -24.07 -9.92
C ARG A 42 58.36 -25.48 -10.27
N GLY A 43 59.29 -26.41 -10.45
CA GLY A 43 58.99 -27.84 -10.51
C GLY A 43 59.98 -28.62 -11.39
N ASN A 44 60.86 -29.41 -10.75
CA ASN A 44 61.81 -30.28 -11.46
C ASN A 44 61.24 -31.68 -11.75
N SER A 45 59.98 -31.94 -11.39
CA SER A 45 59.29 -33.21 -11.64
C SER A 45 58.44 -33.09 -12.90
N PRO A 46 58.47 -34.06 -13.83
CA PRO A 46 57.45 -34.19 -14.87
C PRO A 46 56.05 -34.34 -14.24
N ALA A 47 55.02 -33.82 -14.90
CA ALA A 47 53.63 -34.08 -14.52
C ALA A 47 53.35 -35.59 -14.52
N THR A 48 52.67 -36.07 -13.49
CA THR A 48 52.24 -37.47 -13.39
C THR A 48 50.91 -37.68 -14.11
N GLN A 49 50.53 -38.94 -14.34
CA GLN A 49 49.18 -39.27 -14.84
C GLN A 49 48.07 -38.81 -13.89
N ALA A 50 48.36 -38.61 -12.59
CA ALA A 50 47.38 -38.05 -11.65
C ALA A 50 47.20 -36.54 -11.85
N ASP A 51 48.28 -35.81 -12.14
CA ASP A 51 48.23 -34.38 -12.48
C ASP A 51 47.52 -34.17 -13.83
N GLU A 52 47.81 -35.01 -14.83
CA GLU A 52 47.10 -35.04 -16.11
C GLU A 52 45.60 -35.34 -15.92
N GLN A 53 45.25 -36.34 -15.12
CA GLN A 53 43.85 -36.65 -14.81
C GLN A 53 43.15 -35.53 -14.04
N ALA A 54 43.86 -34.79 -13.17
CA ALA A 54 43.32 -33.65 -12.45
C ALA A 54 42.95 -32.49 -13.39
N LEU A 55 43.66 -32.29 -14.51
CA LEU A 55 43.30 -31.30 -15.54
C LEU A 55 41.97 -31.61 -16.24
N TYR A 56 41.49 -32.86 -16.18
CA TYR A 56 40.20 -33.29 -16.72
C TYR A 56 39.09 -33.42 -15.66
N GLN A 57 39.35 -33.07 -14.40
CA GLN A 57 38.30 -33.04 -13.37
C GLN A 57 37.49 -31.73 -13.47
N VAL A 58 36.18 -31.87 -13.63
CA VAL A 58 35.24 -30.74 -13.54
C VAL A 58 35.17 -30.29 -12.08
N VAL A 59 35.34 -28.99 -11.84
CA VAL A 59 35.19 -28.39 -10.50
C VAL A 59 33.72 -28.45 -10.10
N PRO A 60 33.35 -29.04 -8.94
CA PRO A 60 31.96 -29.17 -8.52
C PRO A 60 31.23 -27.82 -8.48
N SER A 61 30.14 -27.69 -9.22
CA SER A 61 29.37 -26.44 -9.29
C SER A 61 28.17 -26.47 -8.35
N LEU A 62 27.89 -25.35 -7.66
CA LEU A 62 26.61 -25.14 -6.97
C LEU A 62 25.43 -25.26 -7.95
N VAL A 63 25.62 -24.83 -9.20
CA VAL A 63 24.56 -24.78 -10.22
C VAL A 63 24.12 -26.19 -10.64
N GLU A 64 25.04 -27.16 -10.65
CA GLU A 64 24.75 -28.58 -10.93
C GLU A 64 23.94 -29.27 -9.80
N LEU A 65 23.83 -28.62 -8.64
CA LEU A 65 23.03 -29.08 -7.51
C LEU A 65 21.64 -28.44 -7.47
N LEU A 66 21.34 -27.45 -8.31
CA LEU A 66 20.06 -26.74 -8.30
C LEU A 66 18.99 -27.51 -9.07
N PRO A 67 17.72 -27.45 -8.64
CA PRO A 67 16.72 -28.42 -9.10
C PRO A 67 15.88 -27.92 -10.28
N TRP A 68 16.11 -26.73 -10.83
CA TRP A 68 15.20 -26.11 -11.81
C TRP A 68 15.72 -26.26 -13.24
N VAL A 69 15.01 -27.01 -14.09
CA VAL A 69 15.44 -27.31 -15.47
C VAL A 69 14.75 -26.41 -16.50
N GLU A 70 13.42 -26.37 -16.49
CA GLU A 70 12.60 -25.72 -17.51
C GLU A 70 11.24 -25.32 -16.94
N TYR A 71 10.71 -24.15 -17.30
CA TYR A 71 9.33 -23.78 -16.94
C TYR A 71 8.36 -24.18 -18.05
N LEU A 72 7.46 -25.12 -17.75
CA LEU A 72 6.46 -25.66 -18.68
C LEU A 72 5.23 -24.74 -18.74
N PRO A 73 4.98 -23.98 -19.84
CA PRO A 73 3.93 -22.95 -19.85
C PRO A 73 2.52 -23.52 -19.81
N THR A 74 2.28 -24.64 -20.49
CA THR A 74 0.96 -25.29 -20.62
C THR A 74 0.40 -25.79 -19.28
N SER A 75 1.27 -26.24 -18.38
CA SER A 75 0.94 -26.72 -17.03
C SER A 75 1.22 -25.69 -15.93
N GLN A 76 1.86 -24.57 -16.28
CA GLN A 76 2.34 -23.52 -15.38
C GLN A 76 3.25 -24.05 -14.26
N SER A 77 4.18 -24.96 -14.59
CA SER A 77 4.98 -25.71 -13.61
C SER A 77 6.47 -25.75 -13.97
N MET A 78 7.34 -25.62 -12.99
CA MET A 78 8.77 -25.85 -13.15
C MET A 78 9.06 -27.37 -13.18
N LEU A 79 9.74 -27.84 -14.21
CA LEU A 79 10.31 -29.18 -14.33
C LEU A 79 11.59 -29.29 -13.50
N LEU A 80 11.74 -30.40 -12.76
CA LEU A 80 12.87 -30.61 -11.87
C LEU A 80 13.98 -31.50 -12.47
N GLU A 81 15.13 -31.59 -11.79
CA GLU A 81 16.37 -32.18 -12.31
C GLU A 81 16.33 -33.70 -12.55
N ASP A 82 15.29 -34.37 -12.05
CA ASP A 82 14.99 -35.78 -12.33
C ASP A 82 14.13 -35.98 -13.61
N GLY A 83 13.81 -34.90 -14.33
CA GLY A 83 13.10 -34.92 -15.61
C GLY A 83 11.64 -35.41 -15.54
N SER A 84 11.05 -35.50 -14.34
CA SER A 84 9.68 -36.03 -14.16
C SER A 84 8.91 -35.44 -12.98
N SER A 85 9.60 -34.98 -11.93
CA SER A 85 9.01 -34.22 -10.83
C SER A 85 8.79 -32.76 -11.24
N VAL A 86 7.77 -32.14 -10.66
CA VAL A 86 7.36 -30.77 -11.00
C VAL A 86 6.97 -29.96 -9.77
N ALA A 87 7.10 -28.63 -9.90
CA ALA A 87 6.80 -27.66 -8.85
C ALA A 87 5.92 -26.50 -9.33
N ALA A 88 5.06 -26.01 -8.45
CA ALA A 88 4.25 -24.81 -8.62
C ALA A 88 4.76 -23.70 -7.69
N PHE A 89 4.84 -22.48 -8.20
CA PHE A 89 5.28 -21.29 -7.47
C PHE A 89 4.14 -20.27 -7.40
N PHE A 90 3.99 -19.57 -6.28
CA PHE A 90 2.96 -18.55 -6.06
C PHE A 90 3.51 -17.36 -5.26
N GLU A 91 2.97 -16.16 -5.49
CA GLU A 91 2.96 -15.08 -4.50
C GLU A 91 1.65 -15.16 -3.70
N LEU A 92 1.73 -14.96 -2.38
CA LEU A 92 0.58 -14.85 -1.50
C LEU A 92 0.38 -13.39 -1.04
N THR A 93 -0.86 -12.92 -1.03
CA THR A 93 -1.25 -11.71 -0.30
C THR A 93 -1.56 -12.10 1.15
N PRO A 94 -0.76 -11.66 2.14
CA PRO A 94 -1.03 -11.99 3.53
C PRO A 94 -2.29 -11.31 4.07
N LEU A 95 -2.87 -11.93 5.11
CA LEU A 95 -4.06 -11.48 5.80
C LEU A 95 -3.70 -10.38 6.83
N GLY A 96 -4.37 -9.23 6.75
CA GLY A 96 -4.14 -8.08 7.64
C GLY A 96 -4.64 -8.35 9.07
N THR A 97 -3.71 -8.34 10.03
CA THR A 97 -3.96 -8.61 11.45
C THR A 97 -4.29 -7.36 12.27
N GLU A 98 -4.11 -6.15 11.71
CA GLU A 98 -4.17 -4.89 12.45
C GLU A 98 -5.54 -4.65 13.11
N GLY A 99 -5.57 -4.58 14.44
CA GLY A 99 -6.79 -4.32 15.23
C GLY A 99 -7.89 -5.38 15.09
N ARG A 100 -7.54 -6.62 14.71
CA ARG A 100 -8.48 -7.74 14.61
C ARG A 100 -8.72 -8.40 15.97
N GLU A 101 -9.96 -8.82 16.22
CA GLU A 101 -10.34 -9.53 17.45
C GLU A 101 -9.64 -10.91 17.54
N PRO A 102 -9.22 -11.37 18.73
CA PRO A 102 -8.62 -12.70 18.90
C PRO A 102 -9.51 -13.86 18.42
N SER A 103 -10.83 -13.71 18.51
CA SER A 103 -11.81 -14.69 18.01
C SER A 103 -11.82 -14.78 16.48
N TRP A 104 -11.63 -13.65 15.78
CA TRP A 104 -11.54 -13.62 14.32
C TRP A 104 -10.19 -14.19 13.84
N LEU A 105 -9.09 -13.88 14.55
CA LEU A 105 -7.78 -14.47 14.28
C LEU A 105 -7.81 -16.00 14.48
N ALA A 106 -8.48 -16.49 15.53
CA ALA A 106 -8.70 -17.93 15.73
C ALA A 106 -9.52 -18.56 14.59
N GLN A 107 -10.61 -17.93 14.16
CA GLN A 107 -11.42 -18.44 13.04
C GLN A 107 -10.64 -18.48 11.72
N ALA A 108 -9.84 -17.44 11.43
CA ALA A 108 -8.97 -17.41 10.25
C ALA A 108 -7.86 -18.47 10.33
N ARG A 109 -7.32 -18.73 11.53
CA ARG A 109 -6.35 -19.81 11.77
C ARG A 109 -6.99 -21.16 11.47
N ASP A 110 -8.18 -21.42 11.97
CA ASP A 110 -8.85 -22.71 11.77
C ASP A 110 -9.19 -22.93 10.28
N ALA A 111 -9.52 -21.88 9.53
CA ALA A 111 -9.66 -21.96 8.08
C ALA A 111 -8.33 -22.29 7.38
N LEU A 112 -7.22 -21.66 7.78
CA LEU A 112 -5.88 -21.94 7.25
C LEU A 112 -5.37 -23.34 7.64
N GLU A 113 -5.63 -23.78 8.87
CA GLU A 113 -5.31 -25.13 9.35
C GLU A 113 -6.02 -26.17 8.49
N ASN A 114 -7.35 -26.08 8.36
CA ASN A 114 -8.11 -27.00 7.49
C ASN A 114 -7.63 -26.96 6.04
N ALA A 115 -7.30 -25.77 5.50
CA ALA A 115 -6.70 -25.66 4.17
C ALA A 115 -5.36 -26.42 4.07
N LEU A 116 -4.50 -26.38 5.07
CA LEU A 116 -3.26 -27.17 5.09
C LEU A 116 -3.50 -28.69 5.30
N GLN A 117 -4.55 -29.08 6.04
CA GLN A 117 -4.86 -30.48 6.32
C GLN A 117 -5.52 -31.22 5.14
N ASP A 118 -6.41 -30.56 4.41
CA ASP A 118 -7.26 -31.20 3.39
C ASP A 118 -6.68 -31.11 1.97
N SER A 119 -5.74 -30.19 1.73
CA SER A 119 -5.16 -29.94 0.40
C SER A 119 -4.32 -31.08 -0.14
N PHE A 120 -3.55 -31.75 0.72
CA PHE A 120 -2.54 -32.71 0.33
C PHE A 120 -3.03 -34.15 0.48
N ASP A 121 -2.99 -34.91 -0.61
CA ASP A 121 -3.18 -36.36 -0.54
C ASP A 121 -1.96 -37.00 0.15
N GLU A 122 -2.19 -37.82 1.17
CA GLU A 122 -1.12 -38.46 1.96
C GLU A 122 -0.49 -39.65 1.20
N PHE A 123 0.85 -39.74 1.23
CA PHE A 123 1.64 -40.79 0.57
C PHE A 123 2.81 -41.24 1.46
N ASP A 124 3.03 -42.56 1.54
CA ASP A 124 4.14 -43.18 2.27
C ASP A 124 5.49 -42.80 1.65
N ASP A 125 5.60 -42.96 0.33
CA ASP A 125 6.78 -42.64 -0.46
C ASP A 125 6.64 -41.29 -1.16
N ASN A 126 7.67 -40.45 -0.97
CA ASN A 126 7.79 -39.09 -1.53
C ASN A 126 6.52 -38.25 -1.28
N PRO A 127 6.22 -37.85 -0.04
CA PRO A 127 5.08 -36.97 0.27
C PRO A 127 5.15 -35.61 -0.43
N TRP A 128 4.03 -34.90 -0.49
CA TRP A 128 4.00 -33.50 -0.91
C TRP A 128 4.82 -32.62 0.04
N VAL A 129 5.54 -31.66 -0.53
CA VAL A 129 6.29 -30.64 0.21
C VAL A 129 5.74 -29.26 -0.16
N LEU A 130 5.47 -28.47 0.88
CA LEU A 130 5.07 -27.07 0.83
C LEU A 130 6.18 -26.24 1.46
N GLN A 131 6.71 -25.24 0.75
CA GLN A 131 7.67 -24.28 1.30
C GLN A 131 7.06 -22.87 1.25
N LEU A 132 7.07 -22.18 2.38
CA LEU A 132 6.55 -20.82 2.53
C LEU A 132 7.71 -19.88 2.88
N TYR A 133 7.95 -18.90 2.02
CA TYR A 133 9.03 -17.93 2.14
C TYR A 133 8.49 -16.55 2.49
N ALA A 134 9.22 -15.81 3.32
CA ALA A 134 8.96 -14.39 3.59
C ALA A 134 10.25 -13.57 3.52
N GLN A 135 10.16 -12.45 2.81
CA GLN A 135 11.24 -11.49 2.61
C GLN A 135 10.63 -10.09 2.55
N ASP A 136 11.28 -9.10 3.18
CA ASP A 136 10.90 -7.69 3.02
C ASP A 136 11.72 -7.09 1.87
N GLU A 137 11.06 -6.76 0.76
CA GLU A 137 11.68 -6.28 -0.47
C GLU A 137 11.60 -4.75 -0.59
N THR A 138 12.66 -4.13 -1.11
CA THR A 138 12.75 -2.68 -1.34
C THR A 138 12.57 -2.27 -2.81
N ASN A 139 12.25 -3.22 -3.68
CA ASN A 139 11.89 -2.94 -5.07
C ASN A 139 10.41 -2.54 -5.17
N PHE A 140 10.14 -1.39 -5.81
CA PHE A 140 8.79 -0.88 -6.08
C PHE A 140 8.41 -0.83 -7.57
N ASP A 141 9.26 -1.33 -8.48
CA ASP A 141 9.04 -1.24 -9.93
C ASP A 141 7.72 -1.87 -10.38
N ALA A 142 7.34 -3.02 -9.84
CA ALA A 142 6.04 -3.65 -10.14
C ALA A 142 4.86 -2.76 -9.72
N TYR A 143 4.99 -2.02 -8.60
CA TYR A 143 4.00 -1.02 -8.19
C TYR A 143 4.04 0.21 -9.11
N LEU A 144 5.22 0.73 -9.46
CA LEU A 144 5.37 1.90 -10.34
C LEU A 144 4.82 1.64 -11.74
N GLN A 145 5.07 0.46 -12.32
CA GLN A 145 4.45 0.01 -13.57
C GLN A 145 2.93 -0.10 -13.44
N THR A 146 2.42 -0.62 -12.33
CA THR A 146 0.97 -0.71 -12.06
C THR A 146 0.34 0.68 -11.96
N LEU A 147 0.95 1.59 -11.20
CA LEU A 147 0.55 3.00 -11.09
C LEU A 147 0.53 3.69 -12.45
N HIS A 148 1.59 3.53 -13.25
CA HIS A 148 1.68 4.13 -14.59
C HIS A 148 0.55 3.64 -15.52
N ARG A 149 0.27 2.32 -15.49
CA ARG A 149 -0.86 1.72 -16.23
C ARG A 149 -2.24 2.13 -15.68
N TYR A 150 -2.34 2.58 -14.43
CA TYR A 150 -3.60 2.93 -13.75
C TYR A 150 -4.10 4.35 -14.07
N ILE A 151 -3.19 5.25 -14.49
CA ILE A 151 -3.50 6.64 -14.85
C ILE A 151 -4.57 6.68 -15.95
N ARG A 152 -5.62 7.49 -15.75
CA ARG A 152 -6.72 7.61 -16.73
C ARG A 152 -6.25 8.38 -17.99
N PRO A 153 -6.75 8.04 -19.19
CA PRO A 153 -6.30 8.67 -20.46
C PRO A 153 -6.34 10.20 -20.53
N ARG A 154 -7.14 10.89 -19.68
CA ARG A 154 -7.19 12.36 -19.60
C ARG A 154 -5.97 12.99 -18.89
N ALA A 155 -5.23 12.19 -18.11
CA ALA A 155 -4.11 12.62 -17.29
C ALA A 155 -2.74 12.15 -17.83
N GLN A 156 -2.70 11.03 -18.55
CA GLN A 156 -1.50 10.49 -19.20
C GLN A 156 -0.77 11.56 -20.04
N GLY A 157 0.56 11.65 -19.90
CA GLY A 157 1.38 12.65 -20.61
C GLY A 157 1.21 14.10 -20.16
N SER A 158 0.39 14.39 -19.14
CA SER A 158 0.30 15.74 -18.58
C SER A 158 1.50 16.04 -17.68
N ARG A 159 2.04 17.27 -17.74
CA ARG A 159 3.21 17.67 -16.92
C ARG A 159 3.00 17.47 -15.41
N PHE A 160 1.76 17.57 -14.93
CA PHE A 160 1.43 17.27 -13.53
C PHE A 160 1.60 15.78 -13.21
N THR A 161 1.11 14.91 -14.09
CA THR A 161 1.18 13.46 -13.94
C THR A 161 2.59 12.91 -14.11
N GLU A 162 3.35 13.42 -15.08
CA GLU A 162 4.76 13.03 -15.26
C GLU A 162 5.62 13.47 -14.06
N PHE A 163 5.41 14.69 -13.52
CA PHE A 163 6.05 15.11 -12.28
C PHE A 163 5.66 14.20 -11.10
N TYR A 164 4.38 13.86 -10.96
CA TYR A 164 3.89 12.99 -9.90
C TYR A 164 4.54 11.60 -9.93
N LEU A 165 4.67 10.99 -11.12
CA LEU A 165 5.34 9.71 -11.30
C LEU A 165 6.81 9.76 -10.87
N HIS A 166 7.57 10.77 -11.33
CA HIS A 166 8.97 10.95 -10.96
C HIS A 166 9.15 11.22 -9.45
N SER A 167 8.31 12.09 -8.89
CA SER A 167 8.29 12.42 -7.45
C SER A 167 7.94 11.20 -6.58
N MET A 168 7.00 10.35 -7.02
CA MET A 168 6.64 9.12 -6.30
C MET A 168 7.76 8.07 -6.41
N ALA A 169 8.39 7.91 -7.57
CA ALA A 169 9.53 6.99 -7.73
C ALA A 169 10.75 7.43 -6.89
N HIS A 170 11.10 8.72 -6.91
CA HIS A 170 12.14 9.31 -6.06
C HIS A 170 11.83 9.12 -4.57
N HIS A 171 10.61 9.42 -4.14
CA HIS A 171 10.19 9.23 -2.74
C HIS A 171 10.28 7.76 -2.31
N LEU A 172 9.76 6.82 -3.11
CA LEU A 172 9.80 5.39 -2.79
C LEU A 172 11.23 4.86 -2.69
N HIS A 173 12.13 5.27 -3.59
CA HIS A 173 13.55 4.93 -3.50
C HIS A 173 14.20 5.55 -2.24
N ALA A 174 13.87 6.82 -1.93
CA ALA A 174 14.44 7.54 -0.79
C ALA A 174 14.02 6.97 0.57
N VAL A 175 12.77 6.52 0.73
CA VAL A 175 12.31 5.87 1.97
C VAL A 175 12.80 4.42 2.11
N ALA A 176 13.27 3.80 1.03
CA ALA A 176 13.76 2.42 0.99
C ALA A 176 15.24 2.25 1.38
N LYS A 177 15.93 3.34 1.75
CA LYS A 177 17.36 3.31 2.09
C LYS A 177 17.67 2.37 3.28
N PRO A 178 18.85 1.72 3.31
CA PRO A 178 19.31 0.93 4.46
C PRO A 178 19.35 1.75 5.75
N GLY A 179 18.99 1.14 6.88
CA GLY A 179 18.80 1.82 8.17
C GLY A 179 17.47 2.57 8.32
N GLY A 180 16.63 2.61 7.27
CA GLY A 180 15.34 3.28 7.29
C GLY A 180 15.42 4.80 7.18
N LEU A 181 14.24 5.45 7.23
CA LEU A 181 14.08 6.90 7.12
C LEU A 181 14.16 7.61 8.48
N PHE A 182 13.61 6.99 9.53
CA PHE A 182 13.59 7.48 10.91
C PHE A 182 13.31 6.34 11.88
N ASP A 183 13.75 6.46 13.14
CA ASP A 183 13.26 5.61 14.22
C ASP A 183 11.83 6.01 14.62
N ASP A 184 10.90 5.07 14.67
CA ASP A 184 9.56 5.28 15.23
C ASP A 184 9.61 4.96 16.72
N THR A 185 9.61 6.01 17.56
CA THR A 185 9.76 5.87 19.02
C THR A 185 8.41 5.67 19.73
N THR A 186 7.30 5.97 19.03
CA THR A 186 5.95 6.03 19.59
C THR A 186 5.18 4.72 19.46
N VAL A 187 5.36 3.96 18.38
CA VAL A 187 4.56 2.75 18.07
C VAL A 187 5.42 1.50 17.97
N THR A 188 6.27 1.39 16.95
CA THR A 188 7.01 0.14 16.68
C THR A 188 8.27 -0.01 17.56
N ARG A 189 8.86 1.11 18.00
CA ARG A 189 10.19 1.18 18.67
C ARG A 189 11.31 0.59 17.79
N LEU A 190 11.22 0.80 16.48
CA LEU A 190 12.13 0.27 15.45
C LEU A 190 12.42 1.34 14.38
N PRO A 191 13.50 1.17 13.58
CA PRO A 191 13.71 1.94 12.35
C PRO A 191 12.58 1.69 11.35
N TRP A 192 11.93 2.75 10.88
CA TRP A 192 10.89 2.67 9.84
C TRP A 192 11.52 2.84 8.45
N ARG A 193 11.26 1.89 7.55
CA ARG A 193 11.78 1.84 6.18
C ARG A 193 10.65 1.54 5.21
N GLY A 194 10.62 2.16 4.04
CA GLY A 194 9.71 1.76 2.97
C GLY A 194 10.13 0.43 2.37
N GLN A 195 9.38 -0.63 2.65
CA GLN A 195 9.67 -2.01 2.24
C GLN A 195 8.38 -2.83 2.19
N MET A 196 8.30 -3.81 1.28
CA MET A 196 7.10 -4.60 1.04
C MET A 196 7.34 -6.06 1.41
N ARG A 197 6.59 -6.57 2.40
CA ARG A 197 6.61 -7.99 2.77
C ARG A 197 6.06 -8.84 1.64
N ARG A 198 6.91 -9.70 1.09
CA ARG A 198 6.66 -10.54 -0.08
C ARG A 198 6.68 -11.99 0.36
N VAL A 199 5.49 -12.60 0.31
CA VAL A 199 5.25 -13.97 0.76
C VAL A 199 5.15 -14.84 -0.47
N ARG A 200 5.97 -15.89 -0.55
CA ARG A 200 5.99 -16.82 -1.68
C ARG A 200 5.73 -18.25 -1.21
N MET A 201 5.04 -19.03 -2.04
CA MET A 201 4.67 -20.40 -1.75
C MET A 201 5.15 -21.30 -2.88
N VAL A 202 5.80 -22.41 -2.53
CA VAL A 202 6.29 -23.42 -3.47
C VAL A 202 5.71 -24.77 -3.08
N VAL A 203 5.01 -25.42 -4.01
CA VAL A 203 4.41 -26.75 -3.82
C VAL A 203 5.05 -27.71 -4.82
N TYR A 204 5.60 -28.82 -4.34
CA TYR A 204 6.22 -29.82 -5.21
C TYR A 204 6.15 -31.21 -4.61
N ARG A 205 6.43 -32.21 -5.45
CA ARG A 205 6.56 -33.61 -5.04
C ARG A 205 7.62 -34.29 -5.89
N ARG A 206 8.49 -35.07 -5.25
CA ARG A 206 9.45 -35.93 -5.94
C ARG A 206 8.78 -37.21 -6.43
N THR A 207 9.14 -37.67 -7.61
CA THR A 207 8.54 -38.81 -8.29
C THR A 207 9.58 -39.90 -8.56
N THR A 208 9.16 -41.17 -8.52
CA THR A 208 10.07 -42.32 -8.60
C THR A 208 9.72 -43.24 -9.77
N GLY A 209 9.65 -42.67 -10.97
CA GLY A 209 9.62 -43.39 -12.26
C GLY A 209 8.45 -44.35 -12.53
N GLY A 210 7.51 -44.50 -11.60
CA GLY A 210 6.38 -45.42 -11.70
C GLY A 210 5.11 -44.76 -12.24
N THR A 211 4.24 -45.55 -12.88
CA THR A 211 2.92 -45.11 -13.32
C THR A 211 2.10 -44.57 -12.14
N ALA A 212 1.70 -43.30 -12.21
CA ALA A 212 0.93 -42.66 -11.15
C ALA A 212 -0.41 -43.38 -10.87
N ARG A 213 -0.94 -43.21 -9.65
CA ARG A 213 -2.31 -43.63 -9.32
C ARG A 213 -3.28 -43.07 -10.37
N ARG A 214 -4.08 -43.95 -10.99
CA ARG A 214 -5.08 -43.62 -12.04
C ARG A 214 -4.50 -43.07 -13.37
N GLY A 215 -3.20 -43.11 -13.59
CA GLY A 215 -2.58 -42.70 -14.87
C GLY A 215 -2.56 -41.19 -15.14
N GLN A 216 -2.71 -40.36 -14.09
CA GLN A 216 -2.51 -38.91 -14.19
C GLN A 216 -1.02 -38.57 -14.39
N THR A 217 -0.71 -37.48 -15.07
CA THR A 217 0.67 -37.00 -15.18
C THR A 217 1.11 -36.24 -13.92
N PRO A 218 2.42 -36.06 -13.66
CA PRO A 218 2.92 -35.29 -12.51
C PRO A 218 2.35 -33.87 -12.45
N GLU A 219 2.19 -33.19 -13.58
CA GLU A 219 1.62 -31.84 -13.68
C GLU A 219 0.13 -31.83 -13.33
N GLN A 220 -0.62 -32.85 -13.77
CA GLN A 220 -2.03 -33.00 -13.41
C GLN A 220 -2.21 -33.24 -11.91
N GLY A 221 -1.36 -34.07 -11.30
CA GLY A 221 -1.35 -34.28 -9.85
C GLY A 221 -1.00 -33.01 -9.07
N LEU A 222 0.01 -32.27 -9.52
CA LEU A 222 0.40 -30.98 -8.95
C LEU A 222 -0.75 -29.96 -9.01
N ASN A 223 -1.39 -29.81 -10.17
CA ASN A 223 -2.43 -28.81 -10.35
C ASN A 223 -3.70 -29.14 -9.56
N VAL A 224 -4.13 -30.42 -9.48
CA VAL A 224 -5.26 -30.83 -8.62
C VAL A 224 -5.04 -30.49 -7.14
N VAL A 225 -3.81 -30.63 -6.64
CA VAL A 225 -3.44 -30.26 -5.25
C VAL A 225 -3.36 -28.73 -5.10
N CYS A 226 -2.83 -28.03 -6.09
CA CYS A 226 -2.78 -26.57 -6.11
C CYS A 226 -4.17 -25.92 -6.15
N ASP A 227 -5.11 -26.48 -6.91
CA ASP A 227 -6.48 -25.97 -7.00
C ASP A 227 -7.23 -26.16 -5.67
N ARG A 228 -7.00 -27.31 -5.00
CA ARG A 228 -7.54 -27.56 -3.64
C ARG A 228 -6.96 -26.58 -2.62
N LEU A 229 -5.64 -26.33 -2.67
CA LEU A 229 -4.93 -25.43 -1.77
C LEU A 229 -5.28 -23.96 -1.98
N THR A 230 -5.34 -23.49 -3.23
CA THR A 230 -5.72 -22.10 -3.53
C THR A 230 -7.19 -21.82 -3.19
N GLY A 231 -8.08 -22.81 -3.36
CA GLY A 231 -9.46 -22.74 -2.84
C GLY A 231 -9.52 -22.65 -1.31
N GLY A 232 -8.77 -23.51 -0.61
CA GLY A 232 -8.67 -23.48 0.85
C GLY A 232 -8.11 -22.16 1.40
N LEU A 233 -7.01 -21.68 0.83
CA LEU A 233 -6.42 -20.38 1.18
C LEU A 233 -7.39 -19.22 0.93
N THR A 234 -8.14 -19.25 -0.17
CA THR A 234 -9.16 -18.24 -0.48
C THR A 234 -10.28 -18.22 0.57
N ASN A 235 -10.71 -19.39 1.06
CA ASN A 235 -11.67 -19.49 2.17
C ASN A 235 -11.12 -18.93 3.49
N ALA A 236 -9.79 -19.00 3.70
CA ALA A 236 -9.09 -18.35 4.81
C ALA A 236 -8.77 -16.86 4.57
N GLY A 237 -9.25 -16.26 3.47
CA GLY A 237 -9.04 -14.86 3.11
C GLY A 237 -7.66 -14.54 2.47
N ILE A 238 -6.84 -15.56 2.19
CA ILE A 238 -5.50 -15.44 1.63
C ILE A 238 -5.57 -15.59 0.11
N ARG A 239 -5.21 -14.53 -0.63
CA ARG A 239 -5.16 -14.57 -2.10
C ARG A 239 -3.83 -15.15 -2.57
N ALA A 240 -3.87 -16.15 -3.45
CA ALA A 240 -2.70 -16.76 -4.08
C ALA A 240 -2.66 -16.45 -5.59
N HIS A 241 -1.48 -16.10 -6.11
CA HIS A 241 -1.25 -15.82 -7.54
C HIS A 241 -0.13 -16.72 -8.05
N ARG A 242 -0.43 -17.60 -9.03
CA ARG A 242 0.53 -18.53 -9.65
C ARG A 242 1.58 -17.72 -10.44
N LEU A 243 2.87 -18.01 -10.22
CA LEU A 243 3.97 -17.30 -10.85
C LEU A 243 4.37 -17.91 -12.20
N ASP A 244 4.73 -17.04 -13.15
CA ASP A 244 5.32 -17.41 -14.43
C ASP A 244 6.86 -17.53 -14.38
N ALA A 245 7.47 -17.96 -15.49
CA ALA A 245 8.92 -18.10 -15.63
C ALA A 245 9.70 -16.82 -15.29
N ALA A 246 9.21 -15.65 -15.70
CA ALA A 246 9.88 -14.36 -15.50
C ALA A 246 9.78 -13.90 -14.03
N GLN A 247 8.63 -14.14 -13.40
CA GLN A 247 8.41 -13.85 -11.98
C GLN A 247 9.22 -14.76 -11.05
N ILE A 248 9.39 -16.04 -11.42
CA ILE A 248 10.29 -16.98 -10.73
C ILE A 248 11.75 -16.55 -10.94
N HIS A 249 12.11 -16.17 -12.17
CA HIS A 249 13.46 -15.74 -12.53
C HIS A 249 13.88 -14.47 -11.78
N ASP A 250 13.08 -13.39 -11.77
CA ASP A 250 13.41 -12.15 -11.05
C ASP A 250 13.67 -12.39 -9.55
N TRP A 251 12.87 -13.26 -8.91
CA TRP A 251 13.09 -13.63 -7.50
C TRP A 251 14.42 -14.34 -7.27
N LEU A 252 14.71 -15.39 -8.04
CA LEU A 252 15.93 -16.19 -7.84
C LEU A 252 17.19 -15.45 -8.35
N LEU A 253 17.07 -14.62 -9.39
CA LEU A 253 18.12 -13.75 -9.90
C LEU A 253 18.60 -12.77 -8.81
N ARG A 254 17.67 -12.10 -8.11
CA ARG A 254 17.97 -11.18 -6.99
C ARG A 254 18.43 -11.90 -5.70
N TRP A 255 18.23 -13.22 -5.62
CA TRP A 255 18.77 -14.06 -4.56
C TRP A 255 20.26 -14.38 -4.81
N PHE A 256 20.57 -14.85 -6.02
CA PHE A 256 21.92 -15.33 -6.40
C PHE A 256 22.85 -14.26 -6.98
N ASN A 257 22.33 -13.08 -7.32
CA ASN A 257 23.12 -11.90 -7.70
C ASN A 257 22.69 -10.73 -6.80
N PRO A 258 23.08 -10.70 -5.51
CA PRO A 258 22.65 -9.66 -4.57
C PRO A 258 23.31 -8.29 -4.79
N HIS A 259 24.47 -8.26 -5.46
CA HIS A 259 25.30 -7.08 -5.68
C HIS A 259 26.08 -7.17 -7.02
N PRO A 260 25.39 -7.30 -8.16
CA PRO A 260 26.04 -7.54 -9.45
C PRO A 260 26.88 -6.34 -9.89
N THR A 261 28.19 -6.55 -9.99
CA THR A 261 29.18 -5.48 -10.26
C THR A 261 29.49 -5.28 -11.76
N LEU A 262 28.91 -6.10 -12.63
CA LEU A 262 29.26 -6.20 -14.06
C LEU A 262 28.98 -4.93 -14.88
N LEU A 263 28.09 -4.04 -14.42
CA LEU A 263 27.78 -2.77 -15.07
C LEU A 263 28.37 -1.54 -14.35
N GLY A 264 28.84 -1.72 -13.11
CA GLY A 264 29.27 -0.65 -12.22
C GLY A 264 29.06 -1.02 -10.75
N LEU A 265 29.16 -0.03 -9.85
CA LEU A 265 29.00 -0.21 -8.40
C LEU A 265 27.84 0.61 -7.81
N GLY A 266 27.09 1.33 -8.66
CA GLY A 266 25.94 2.13 -8.25
C GLY A 266 24.66 1.30 -8.07
N ALA A 267 23.73 1.83 -7.27
CA ALA A 267 22.39 1.25 -7.16
C ALA A 267 21.64 1.27 -8.50
N GLU A 268 21.87 2.30 -9.34
CA GLU A 268 21.35 2.41 -10.70
C GLU A 268 21.96 1.34 -11.63
N ASP A 269 23.27 1.06 -11.53
CA ASP A 269 23.94 0.01 -12.32
C ASP A 269 23.37 -1.37 -12.01
N ARG A 270 23.07 -1.64 -10.72
CA ARG A 270 22.46 -2.88 -10.26
C ARG A 270 21.02 -3.06 -10.77
N GLU A 271 20.17 -2.04 -10.71
CA GLU A 271 18.80 -2.20 -11.21
C GLU A 271 18.79 -2.28 -12.74
N ARG A 272 19.67 -1.56 -13.42
CA ARG A 272 19.93 -1.72 -14.85
C ARG A 272 20.42 -3.12 -15.20
N PHE A 273 21.21 -3.78 -14.33
CA PHE A 273 21.60 -5.18 -14.52
C PHE A 273 20.36 -6.09 -14.49
N TYR A 274 19.51 -6.01 -13.47
CA TYR A 274 18.30 -6.86 -13.39
C TYR A 274 17.34 -6.61 -14.57
N GLN A 275 17.25 -5.36 -15.06
CA GLN A 275 16.46 -5.03 -16.25
C GLN A 275 17.04 -5.62 -17.56
N LEU A 276 18.37 -5.72 -17.68
CA LEU A 276 19.05 -6.30 -18.84
C LEU A 276 19.17 -7.84 -18.78
N THR A 277 19.09 -8.44 -17.60
CA THR A 277 19.11 -9.90 -17.37
C THR A 277 17.71 -10.47 -17.07
N ALA A 278 16.66 -9.67 -17.25
CA ALA A 278 15.27 -10.12 -17.13
C ALA A 278 14.93 -11.25 -18.12
N TYR A 279 14.05 -12.16 -17.71
CA TYR A 279 13.63 -13.29 -18.56
C TYR A 279 12.88 -12.79 -19.81
N PRO A 280 13.09 -13.37 -21.01
CA PRO A 280 12.39 -12.96 -22.22
C PRO A 280 10.87 -13.09 -22.10
N ASN A 281 10.13 -12.03 -22.45
CA ASN A 281 8.66 -12.03 -22.37
C ASN A 281 7.98 -12.94 -23.43
N THR A 282 8.68 -13.20 -24.53
CA THR A 282 8.23 -14.01 -25.67
C THR A 282 9.45 -14.64 -26.35
N CYS A 283 9.40 -15.94 -26.61
CA CYS A 283 9.87 -16.45 -27.90
C CYS A 283 8.70 -16.28 -28.87
N ASP A 284 8.94 -15.93 -30.13
CA ASP A 284 7.87 -16.00 -31.13
C ASP A 284 7.42 -17.46 -31.30
N ALA A 285 6.15 -17.70 -31.65
CA ALA A 285 5.59 -19.06 -31.70
C ALA A 285 6.25 -19.98 -32.75
N ASP A 286 6.96 -19.39 -33.72
CA ASP A 286 7.75 -20.07 -34.76
C ASP A 286 9.28 -20.07 -34.43
N GLU A 287 9.71 -19.43 -33.35
CA GLU A 287 11.11 -19.29 -32.95
C GLU A 287 11.51 -20.41 -31.96
N ILE A 288 12.29 -21.38 -32.45
CA ILE A 288 12.81 -22.47 -31.64
C ILE A 288 14.00 -21.96 -30.81
N GLU A 289 13.83 -21.87 -29.50
CA GLU A 289 14.90 -21.52 -28.57
C GLU A 289 16.11 -22.48 -28.70
N LEU A 290 17.33 -21.96 -28.54
CA LEU A 290 18.55 -22.75 -28.71
C LEU A 290 18.67 -23.83 -27.62
N ALA A 291 18.30 -25.07 -27.98
CA ALA A 291 18.33 -26.25 -27.11
C ALA A 291 19.73 -26.68 -26.59
N SER A 292 20.77 -25.88 -26.82
CA SER A 292 22.13 -26.09 -26.30
C SER A 292 22.61 -24.92 -25.44
N GLY A 293 22.79 -25.18 -24.13
CA GLY A 293 23.80 -24.46 -23.35
C GLY A 293 23.36 -23.48 -22.25
N ARG A 294 22.11 -23.55 -21.75
CA ARG A 294 21.72 -23.17 -20.37
C ARG A 294 20.31 -23.67 -20.01
N ASP A 295 20.21 -24.55 -19.01
CA ASP A 295 18.95 -24.80 -18.29
C ASP A 295 18.50 -23.58 -17.46
N PHE A 296 17.32 -23.63 -16.83
CA PHE A 296 16.78 -22.52 -16.04
C PHE A 296 17.70 -22.13 -14.88
N SER A 297 18.33 -23.08 -14.19
CA SER A 297 19.26 -22.80 -13.08
C SER A 297 20.53 -22.09 -13.57
N GLN A 298 21.10 -22.50 -14.72
CA GLN A 298 22.27 -21.86 -15.32
C GLN A 298 22.03 -20.43 -15.82
N ARG A 299 20.77 -20.02 -16.07
CA ARG A 299 20.42 -18.65 -16.47
C ARG A 299 20.53 -17.65 -15.31
N LEU A 300 20.45 -18.13 -14.07
CA LEU A 300 20.47 -17.30 -12.87
C LEU A 300 21.86 -16.76 -12.50
N PHE A 301 22.95 -17.28 -13.07
CA PHE A 301 24.32 -16.98 -12.60
C PHE A 301 25.15 -16.20 -13.63
N PHE A 302 25.55 -14.99 -13.23
CA PHE A 302 26.44 -14.11 -14.00
C PHE A 302 27.82 -13.96 -13.35
N SER A 303 27.94 -14.26 -12.05
CA SER A 303 29.18 -14.49 -11.30
C SER A 303 29.27 -15.97 -10.89
N GLN A 304 30.48 -16.49 -10.62
CA GLN A 304 30.65 -17.86 -10.13
C GLN A 304 30.49 -17.88 -8.59
N PRO A 305 29.54 -18.66 -8.03
CA PRO A 305 29.43 -18.82 -6.58
C PRO A 305 30.69 -19.45 -5.98
N ARG A 306 31.10 -18.97 -4.82
CA ARG A 306 32.20 -19.57 -4.03
C ARG A 306 31.69 -20.00 -2.65
N SER A 307 32.32 -21.01 -2.07
CA SER A 307 32.07 -21.45 -0.69
C SER A 307 33.35 -21.41 0.13
N ASN A 308 33.22 -21.18 1.43
CA ASN A 308 34.26 -21.46 2.41
C ASN A 308 33.73 -22.56 3.35
N ALA A 309 34.34 -23.75 3.28
CA ALA A 309 33.96 -24.88 4.12
C ALA A 309 34.35 -24.69 5.59
N ASP A 310 35.50 -24.03 5.86
CA ASP A 310 36.01 -23.83 7.22
C ASP A 310 35.18 -22.79 8.00
N GLN A 311 34.55 -21.84 7.30
CA GLN A 311 33.63 -20.84 7.87
C GLN A 311 32.14 -21.18 7.65
N GLY A 312 31.84 -22.22 6.86
CA GLY A 312 30.47 -22.67 6.58
C GLY A 312 29.62 -21.74 5.71
N VAL A 313 30.21 -20.78 4.98
CA VAL A 313 29.48 -19.73 4.24
C VAL A 313 29.56 -19.91 2.71
N TRP A 314 28.45 -19.59 2.05
CA TRP A 314 28.41 -19.35 0.60
C TRP A 314 28.65 -17.86 0.32
N TYR A 315 29.16 -17.51 -0.86
CA TYR A 315 29.21 -16.12 -1.31
C TYR A 315 28.65 -16.00 -2.72
N PHE A 316 27.84 -14.95 -2.92
CA PHE A 316 27.19 -14.58 -4.16
C PHE A 316 27.48 -13.09 -4.40
N ASP A 317 28.05 -12.71 -5.55
CA ASP A 317 28.65 -11.39 -5.77
C ASP A 317 29.56 -10.91 -4.62
N ASP A 318 30.42 -11.81 -4.12
CA ASP A 318 31.30 -11.64 -2.96
C ASP A 318 30.65 -11.31 -1.59
N ILE A 319 29.33 -11.13 -1.53
CA ILE A 319 28.55 -11.05 -0.29
C ILE A 319 28.48 -12.44 0.37
N PRO A 320 28.93 -12.63 1.63
CA PRO A 320 28.74 -13.87 2.36
C PRO A 320 27.28 -14.08 2.82
N HIS A 321 26.84 -15.34 2.78
CA HIS A 321 25.54 -15.84 3.17
C HIS A 321 25.65 -17.06 4.11
N ARG A 322 24.73 -17.14 5.08
CA ARG A 322 24.54 -18.28 6.02
C ARG A 322 23.05 -18.63 6.13
N ALA A 323 22.75 -19.86 6.52
CA ALA A 323 21.40 -20.29 6.89
C ALA A 323 21.39 -20.78 8.35
N VAL A 324 20.41 -20.34 9.14
CA VAL A 324 20.21 -20.69 10.55
C VAL A 324 18.88 -21.44 10.69
N VAL A 325 18.89 -22.59 11.36
CA VAL A 325 17.70 -23.46 11.51
C VAL A 325 17.19 -23.41 12.96
N THR A 326 15.89 -23.61 13.15
CA THR A 326 15.27 -23.72 14.48
C THR A 326 15.41 -25.15 15.01
N ASP A 327 16.14 -25.37 16.10
CA ASP A 327 16.30 -26.67 16.78
C ASP A 327 15.03 -27.12 17.51
N ARG A 328 14.28 -26.19 18.13
CA ARG A 328 12.94 -26.47 18.70
C ARG A 328 12.12 -25.20 18.96
N LEU A 329 10.81 -25.40 19.04
CA LEU A 329 9.89 -24.44 19.68
C LEU A 329 9.93 -24.66 21.20
N ARG A 330 10.10 -23.60 21.99
CA ARG A 330 10.10 -23.65 23.47
C ARG A 330 8.70 -23.46 24.08
N THR A 331 7.80 -22.88 23.31
CA THR A 331 6.38 -22.68 23.62
C THR A 331 5.56 -22.96 22.35
N PRO A 332 4.26 -23.27 22.45
CA PRO A 332 3.37 -23.21 21.30
C PRO A 332 3.44 -21.82 20.64
N PRO A 333 3.39 -21.71 19.31
CA PRO A 333 3.38 -20.44 18.60
C PRO A 333 1.97 -19.84 18.57
N ASP A 334 1.86 -18.51 18.72
CA ASP A 334 0.60 -17.77 18.65
C ASP A 334 0.17 -17.50 17.20
N VAL A 335 -1.09 -17.09 16.98
CA VAL A 335 -1.60 -16.77 15.63
C VAL A 335 -0.84 -15.58 15.04
N GLY A 336 -0.11 -15.79 13.95
CA GLY A 336 0.74 -14.75 13.36
C GLY A 336 2.07 -14.55 14.09
N HIS A 337 2.54 -15.54 14.84
CA HIS A 337 3.72 -15.51 15.72
C HIS A 337 4.89 -14.68 15.20
N LEU A 338 5.23 -14.81 13.91
CA LEU A 338 6.38 -14.14 13.30
C LEU A 338 6.01 -12.84 12.58
N THR A 339 4.95 -12.85 11.77
CA THR A 339 4.67 -11.81 10.77
C THR A 339 3.40 -10.98 11.01
N GLY A 340 2.57 -11.34 12.00
CA GLY A 340 1.41 -10.54 12.45
C GLY A 340 1.80 -9.44 13.46
N GLU A 341 0.94 -8.42 13.66
CA GLU A 341 1.19 -7.38 14.66
C GLU A 341 0.94 -7.91 16.09
N ASN A 342 2.00 -7.89 16.92
CA ASN A 342 1.97 -8.32 18.30
C ASN A 342 2.20 -7.12 19.26
N HIS A 343 1.55 -7.17 20.43
CA HIS A 343 1.72 -6.17 21.50
C HIS A 343 2.80 -6.64 22.50
N LYS A 344 3.90 -5.89 22.63
CA LYS A 344 4.99 -6.21 23.57
C LYS A 344 5.28 -5.01 24.47
N GLY A 345 4.52 -4.92 25.57
CA GLY A 345 4.38 -3.69 26.34
C GLY A 345 3.59 -2.65 25.54
N ASP A 346 4.05 -1.40 25.51
CA ASP A 346 3.41 -0.34 24.71
C ASP A 346 3.72 -0.47 23.19
N ALA A 347 4.70 -1.29 22.81
CA ALA A 347 5.15 -1.40 21.42
C ALA A 347 4.25 -2.34 20.60
N ILE A 348 3.95 -1.93 19.37
CA ILE A 348 3.18 -2.69 18.37
C ILE A 348 4.05 -2.89 17.13
N ASN A 349 4.53 -4.10 16.92
CA ASN A 349 5.32 -4.49 15.75
C ASN A 349 5.15 -5.99 15.44
N THR A 350 5.70 -6.47 14.33
CA THR A 350 5.82 -7.91 14.06
C THR A 350 7.20 -8.38 14.49
N LEU A 351 7.35 -9.64 14.92
CA LEU A 351 8.67 -10.18 15.28
C LEU A 351 9.62 -10.22 14.06
N PHE A 352 9.09 -10.33 12.85
CA PHE A 352 9.86 -10.22 11.61
C PHE A 352 10.42 -8.80 11.39
N ASP A 353 9.77 -7.75 11.89
CA ASP A 353 10.28 -6.36 11.80
C ASP A 353 11.56 -6.16 12.64
N GLN A 354 11.83 -7.05 13.61
CA GLN A 354 12.99 -7.00 14.50
C GLN A 354 14.20 -7.77 13.95
N MET A 355 14.00 -8.57 12.89
CA MET A 355 15.04 -9.39 12.26
C MET A 355 16.07 -8.50 11.53
N PRO A 356 17.29 -9.01 11.26
CA PRO A 356 18.27 -8.29 10.45
C PRO A 356 17.75 -7.91 9.05
N GLU A 357 18.22 -6.78 8.50
CA GLU A 357 17.95 -6.43 7.11
C GLU A 357 18.40 -7.56 6.16
N ASP A 358 17.60 -7.79 5.11
CA ASP A 358 17.73 -8.87 4.12
C ASP A 358 17.45 -10.30 4.62
N THR A 359 16.93 -10.49 5.85
CA THR A 359 16.54 -11.83 6.33
C THR A 359 15.46 -12.44 5.43
N VAL A 360 15.65 -13.70 5.01
CA VAL A 360 14.60 -14.50 4.35
C VAL A 360 14.23 -15.70 5.21
N MET A 361 12.96 -15.78 5.62
CA MET A 361 12.42 -16.95 6.30
C MET A 361 12.01 -18.03 5.29
N CYS A 362 12.17 -19.30 5.66
CA CYS A 362 11.65 -20.47 4.98
C CYS A 362 10.99 -21.40 6.02
N LEU A 363 9.68 -21.59 5.91
CA LEU A 363 8.91 -22.61 6.63
C LEU A 363 8.60 -23.76 5.66
N THR A 364 9.21 -24.92 5.87
CA THR A 364 8.97 -26.14 5.08
C THR A 364 8.01 -27.06 5.82
N LEU A 365 6.98 -27.55 5.14
CA LEU A 365 5.99 -28.53 5.59
C LEU A 365 6.02 -29.75 4.68
N VAL A 366 5.90 -30.94 5.27
CA VAL A 366 5.86 -32.24 4.59
C VAL A 366 4.58 -32.97 4.99
N ALA A 367 3.73 -33.26 3.99
CA ALA A 367 2.43 -33.91 4.18
C ALA A 367 2.58 -35.41 4.47
N THR A 368 2.93 -35.74 5.71
CA THR A 368 3.20 -37.10 6.20
C THR A 368 1.89 -37.87 6.49
N PRO A 369 1.78 -39.17 6.14
CA PRO A 369 0.64 -40.00 6.52
C PRO A 369 0.41 -40.10 8.03
N GLN A 370 -0.85 -39.94 8.46
CA GLN A 370 -1.19 -39.93 9.89
C GLN A 370 -1.05 -41.31 10.56
N ASP A 371 -1.33 -42.40 9.84
CA ASP A 371 -1.23 -43.78 10.34
C ASP A 371 0.21 -44.24 10.57
N VAL A 372 1.15 -43.80 9.71
CA VAL A 372 2.60 -43.96 9.89
C VAL A 372 3.06 -43.23 11.15
N LEU A 373 2.54 -42.01 11.39
CA LEU A 373 2.85 -41.23 12.59
C LEU A 373 2.25 -41.85 13.86
N GLU A 374 0.99 -42.30 13.84
CA GLU A 374 0.40 -43.07 14.94
C GLU A 374 1.21 -44.34 15.23
N THR A 375 1.65 -45.06 14.20
CA THR A 375 2.48 -46.27 14.36
C THR A 375 3.81 -45.94 15.02
N HIS A 376 4.44 -44.81 14.66
CA HIS A 376 5.67 -44.33 15.29
C HIS A 376 5.45 -43.89 16.75
N LEU A 377 4.37 -43.14 17.04
CA LEU A 377 3.99 -42.74 18.40
C LEU A 377 3.72 -43.97 19.30
N ASN A 378 3.00 -44.97 18.78
CA ASN A 378 2.78 -46.25 19.46
C ASN A 378 4.09 -47.04 19.71
N HIS A 379 5.12 -46.88 18.86
CA HIS A 379 6.45 -47.46 19.07
C HIS A 379 7.27 -46.71 20.12
N LEU A 380 7.14 -45.37 20.18
CA LEU A 380 7.75 -44.55 21.23
C LEU A 380 7.16 -44.87 22.61
N ALA A 381 5.83 -44.95 22.73
CA ALA A 381 5.18 -45.36 23.98
C ALA A 381 5.62 -46.77 24.44
N LYS A 382 5.80 -47.72 23.52
CA LYS A 382 6.33 -49.07 23.82
C LYS A 382 7.82 -49.08 24.20
N LYS A 383 8.55 -47.99 24.00
CA LYS A 383 9.97 -47.83 24.39
C LYS A 383 10.18 -47.00 25.66
N ALA A 384 9.22 -46.16 26.04
CA ALA A 384 9.25 -45.37 27.27
C ALA A 384 8.94 -46.24 28.52
N VAL A 385 9.73 -47.29 28.73
CA VAL A 385 9.52 -48.30 29.79
C VAL A 385 10.53 -48.08 30.92
N GLY A 386 10.12 -47.34 31.95
CA GLY A 386 10.86 -47.18 33.19
C GLY A 386 10.30 -46.08 34.09
N GLU A 387 10.53 -46.19 35.40
CA GLU A 387 10.10 -45.26 36.46
C GLU A 387 10.93 -43.96 36.47
N THR A 388 11.26 -43.43 35.29
CA THR A 388 12.01 -42.18 35.13
C THR A 388 11.08 -41.08 34.63
N LEU A 389 11.18 -39.89 35.22
CA LEU A 389 10.33 -38.74 34.88
C LEU A 389 10.25 -38.47 33.37
N ALA A 390 11.37 -38.63 32.65
CA ALA A 390 11.43 -38.46 31.19
C ALA A 390 10.62 -39.53 30.42
N SER A 391 10.52 -40.76 30.93
CA SER A 391 9.68 -41.81 30.34
C SER A 391 8.19 -41.56 30.64
N GLU A 392 7.86 -41.12 31.85
CA GLU A 392 6.50 -40.73 32.23
C GLU A 392 6.00 -39.54 31.40
N GLN A 393 6.85 -38.51 31.22
CA GLN A 393 6.57 -37.38 30.31
C GLN A 393 6.38 -37.85 28.87
N THR A 394 7.31 -38.66 28.32
CA THR A 394 7.16 -39.22 26.96
C THR A 394 5.86 -40.00 26.78
N LEU A 395 5.38 -40.71 27.81
CA LEU A 395 4.10 -41.41 27.79
C LEU A 395 2.89 -40.47 27.85
N ALA A 396 2.98 -39.35 28.57
CA ALA A 396 1.96 -38.32 28.63
C ALA A 396 1.86 -37.57 27.30
N ASP A 397 3.00 -37.09 26.77
CA ASP A 397 3.10 -36.38 25.49
C ASP A 397 2.51 -37.19 24.33
N VAL A 398 2.79 -38.51 24.30
CA VAL A 398 2.23 -39.43 23.28
C VAL A 398 0.72 -39.66 23.47
N GLN A 399 0.21 -39.63 24.71
CA GLN A 399 -1.24 -39.73 24.95
C GLN A 399 -1.96 -38.44 24.53
N GLU A 400 -1.41 -37.27 24.85
CA GLU A 400 -1.94 -35.97 24.43
C GLU A 400 -1.91 -35.83 22.89
N ALA A 401 -0.79 -36.14 22.25
CA ALA A 401 -0.67 -36.09 20.80
C ALA A 401 -1.69 -37.01 20.09
N ARG A 402 -1.94 -38.21 20.63
CA ARG A 402 -2.98 -39.11 20.10
C ARG A 402 -4.40 -38.60 20.36
N SER A 403 -4.64 -37.88 21.46
CA SER A 403 -5.92 -37.22 21.73
C SER A 403 -6.21 -36.11 20.71
N LEU A 404 -5.18 -35.32 20.36
CA LEU A 404 -5.27 -34.25 19.37
C LEU A 404 -5.46 -34.78 17.94
N ILE A 405 -4.70 -35.82 17.55
CA ILE A 405 -4.89 -36.52 16.25
C ILE A 405 -6.29 -37.12 16.17
N GLY A 406 -6.76 -37.78 17.23
CA GLY A 406 -8.14 -38.29 17.33
C GLY A 406 -9.23 -37.20 17.34
N SER A 407 -8.85 -35.95 17.55
CA SER A 407 -9.70 -34.76 17.47
C SER A 407 -9.62 -34.04 16.11
N SER A 408 -9.03 -34.68 15.09
CA SER A 408 -8.83 -34.17 13.71
C SER A 408 -7.75 -33.10 13.54
N HIS A 409 -6.83 -32.93 14.51
CA HIS A 409 -5.62 -32.12 14.33
C HIS A 409 -4.46 -32.98 13.83
N LYS A 410 -4.18 -32.92 12.52
CA LYS A 410 -3.10 -33.64 11.86
C LYS A 410 -1.74 -33.20 12.37
N LEU A 411 -0.86 -34.17 12.56
CA LEU A 411 0.54 -33.99 12.89
C LEU A 411 1.36 -34.13 11.60
N TYR A 412 2.27 -33.21 11.34
CA TYR A 412 3.11 -33.21 10.14
C TYR A 412 4.59 -33.06 10.48
N ARG A 413 5.46 -33.29 9.48
CA ARG A 413 6.90 -33.00 9.59
C ARG A 413 7.15 -31.60 9.03
N ALA A 414 7.78 -30.72 9.81
CA ALA A 414 8.05 -29.34 9.40
C ALA A 414 9.42 -28.85 9.87
N SER A 415 9.93 -27.76 9.28
CA SER A 415 11.17 -27.10 9.67
C SER A 415 11.13 -25.60 9.38
N LEU A 416 11.79 -24.81 10.22
CA LEU A 416 11.83 -23.35 10.11
C LEU A 416 13.29 -22.89 10.05
N ALA A 417 13.67 -22.28 8.94
CA ALA A 417 15.00 -21.77 8.65
C ALA A 417 14.98 -20.29 8.26
N PHE A 418 16.10 -19.61 8.46
CA PHE A 418 16.32 -18.20 8.14
C PHE A 418 17.64 -18.04 7.39
N TYR A 419 17.62 -17.34 6.26
CA TYR A 419 18.80 -16.95 5.51
C TYR A 419 19.24 -15.54 5.91
N LEU A 420 20.56 -15.37 6.06
CA LEU A 420 21.20 -14.09 6.33
C LEU A 420 22.26 -13.78 5.27
N ARG A 421 22.49 -12.48 5.03
CA ARG A 421 23.63 -11.96 4.26
C ARG A 421 24.20 -10.70 4.92
N GLY A 422 25.52 -10.53 4.88
CA GLY A 422 26.23 -9.34 5.34
C GLY A 422 27.26 -8.89 4.28
N ARG A 423 27.72 -7.64 4.30
CA ARG A 423 28.72 -7.15 3.32
C ARG A 423 30.08 -7.83 3.49
N ASN A 424 30.34 -8.36 4.68
CA ASN A 424 31.50 -9.16 5.06
C ASN A 424 31.09 -10.16 6.15
N GLU A 425 32.03 -11.01 6.57
CA GLU A 425 31.78 -12.04 7.60
C GLU A 425 31.45 -11.42 8.98
N GLU A 426 32.08 -10.29 9.34
CA GLU A 426 31.81 -9.59 10.62
C GLU A 426 30.37 -9.07 10.71
N GLU A 427 29.82 -8.49 9.64
CA GLU A 427 28.41 -8.10 9.57
C GLU A 427 27.50 -9.34 9.59
N LEU A 428 27.88 -10.43 8.91
CA LEU A 428 27.09 -11.66 8.89
C LEU A 428 26.98 -12.30 10.28
N ASP A 429 28.09 -12.38 11.03
CA ASP A 429 28.11 -12.88 12.40
C ASP A 429 27.33 -11.95 13.35
N SER A 430 27.46 -10.63 13.18
CA SER A 430 26.67 -9.64 13.93
C SER A 430 25.16 -9.80 13.70
N LYS A 431 24.74 -10.00 12.44
CA LYS A 431 23.35 -10.33 12.07
C LYS A 431 22.91 -11.70 12.61
N GLY A 432 23.80 -12.70 12.62
CA GLY A 432 23.56 -14.02 13.22
C GLY A 432 23.21 -13.91 14.71
N LEU A 433 24.00 -13.12 15.46
CA LEU A 433 23.72 -12.82 16.87
C LEU A 433 22.42 -12.03 17.07
N GLN A 434 22.10 -11.05 16.21
CA GLN A 434 20.81 -10.35 16.27
C GLN A 434 19.63 -11.33 16.04
N LEU A 435 19.68 -12.13 14.98
CA LEU A 435 18.66 -13.14 14.65
C LEU A 435 18.46 -14.11 15.83
N ALA A 436 19.54 -14.66 16.38
CA ALA A 436 19.48 -15.60 17.50
C ALA A 436 18.81 -14.99 18.74
N ASN A 437 19.08 -13.72 19.04
CA ASN A 437 18.43 -13.00 20.15
C ASN A 437 16.94 -12.78 19.91
N VAL A 438 16.52 -12.40 18.69
CA VAL A 438 15.09 -12.23 18.34
C VAL A 438 14.36 -13.58 18.38
N MET A 439 14.96 -14.64 17.83
CA MET A 439 14.43 -16.00 17.88
C MET A 439 14.21 -16.46 19.32
N LEU A 440 15.23 -16.37 20.18
CA LEU A 440 15.13 -16.76 21.60
C LEU A 440 14.08 -15.91 22.35
N GLY A 441 14.01 -14.61 22.05
CA GLY A 441 12.99 -13.69 22.56
C GLY A 441 11.56 -13.91 22.01
N ALA A 442 11.40 -14.82 21.05
CA ALA A 442 10.16 -15.30 20.46
C ALA A 442 9.87 -16.79 20.79
N GLY A 443 10.64 -17.41 21.70
CA GLY A 443 10.48 -18.84 22.03
C GLY A 443 11.00 -19.82 20.96
N LEU A 444 11.62 -19.33 19.89
CA LEU A 444 12.33 -20.16 18.91
C LEU A 444 13.76 -20.42 19.42
N GLN A 445 14.18 -21.67 19.50
CA GLN A 445 15.58 -22.00 19.77
C GLN A 445 16.32 -22.19 18.44
N PRO A 446 17.28 -21.32 18.05
CA PRO A 446 18.16 -21.59 16.93
C PRO A 446 19.11 -22.75 17.25
N VAL A 447 19.52 -23.50 16.22
CA VAL A 447 20.77 -24.27 16.22
C VAL A 447 21.91 -23.27 16.37
N ARG A 448 22.90 -23.55 17.22
CA ARG A 448 24.07 -22.66 17.34
C ARG A 448 24.98 -22.84 16.12
N GLU A 449 25.68 -21.78 15.75
CA GLU A 449 26.62 -21.80 14.62
C GLU A 449 27.80 -22.76 14.88
N GLU A 450 28.18 -22.95 16.15
CA GLU A 450 29.16 -23.97 16.61
C GLU A 450 28.64 -25.42 16.61
N ASP A 451 27.31 -25.62 16.57
CA ASP A 451 26.65 -26.95 16.60
C ASP A 451 26.17 -27.40 15.19
N GLU A 452 26.13 -26.51 14.20
CA GLU A 452 25.64 -26.82 12.84
C GLU A 452 26.67 -27.65 12.07
N VAL A 453 26.37 -28.95 11.89
CA VAL A 453 27.31 -29.95 11.37
C VAL A 453 27.62 -29.78 9.88
N ALA A 454 26.74 -29.16 9.08
CA ALA A 454 26.93 -29.05 7.64
C ALA A 454 26.30 -27.77 7.06
N PRO A 455 26.76 -26.57 7.44
CA PRO A 455 26.09 -25.29 7.15
C PRO A 455 25.92 -25.01 5.66
N LEU A 456 26.91 -25.34 4.82
CA LEU A 456 26.81 -25.23 3.36
C LEU A 456 25.67 -26.09 2.77
N ASN A 457 25.49 -27.31 3.30
CA ASN A 457 24.41 -28.21 2.89
C ASN A 457 23.07 -27.77 3.48
N THR A 458 23.08 -27.19 4.68
CA THR A 458 21.90 -26.65 5.35
C THR A 458 21.36 -25.39 4.64
N TYR A 459 22.23 -24.59 4.03
CA TYR A 459 21.83 -23.54 3.08
C TYR A 459 21.13 -24.13 1.85
N LEU A 460 21.74 -25.10 1.17
CA LEU A 460 21.16 -25.71 -0.04
C LEU A 460 19.83 -26.44 0.23
N ARG A 461 19.73 -27.14 1.37
CA ARG A 461 18.58 -27.99 1.73
C ARG A 461 17.23 -27.27 1.71
N TRP A 462 17.22 -26.00 2.11
CA TRP A 462 15.99 -25.21 2.26
C TRP A 462 15.73 -24.25 1.10
N LEU A 463 16.45 -24.38 -0.03
CA LEU A 463 16.13 -23.63 -1.25
C LEU A 463 14.84 -24.20 -1.89
N PRO A 464 14.18 -23.45 -2.79
CA PRO A 464 12.97 -23.93 -3.46
C PRO A 464 13.20 -25.27 -4.17
N CYS A 465 12.34 -26.26 -3.89
CA CYS A 465 12.37 -27.62 -4.46
C CYS A 465 13.56 -28.52 -4.05
N MET A 466 14.48 -28.04 -3.21
CA MET A 466 15.70 -28.77 -2.83
C MET A 466 15.52 -29.81 -1.72
N TYR A 467 14.60 -29.60 -0.77
CA TYR A 467 14.40 -30.57 0.30
C TYR A 467 13.81 -31.88 -0.26
N ASN A 468 14.50 -33.00 -0.06
CA ASN A 468 14.06 -34.32 -0.51
C ASN A 468 13.74 -35.24 0.70
N PRO A 469 12.45 -35.47 1.02
CA PRO A 469 12.05 -36.32 2.15
C PRO A 469 12.60 -37.75 2.09
N ALA A 470 12.81 -38.32 0.89
CA ALA A 470 13.34 -39.68 0.73
C ALA A 470 14.85 -39.79 1.00
N GLN A 471 15.56 -38.65 1.04
CA GLN A 471 16.97 -38.60 1.42
C GLN A 471 17.17 -38.40 2.94
N ASP A 472 16.26 -37.72 3.64
CA ASP A 472 16.28 -37.63 5.12
C ASP A 472 15.74 -38.92 5.79
N ARG A 473 16.42 -40.04 5.52
CA ARG A 473 16.08 -41.38 6.03
C ARG A 473 16.10 -41.52 7.56
N LYS A 474 16.59 -40.50 8.27
CA LYS A 474 16.64 -40.45 9.74
C LYS A 474 15.70 -39.39 10.33
N GLN A 475 15.02 -38.60 9.49
CA GLN A 475 14.12 -37.51 9.87
C GLN A 475 14.82 -36.54 10.84
N TRP A 476 16.07 -36.19 10.50
CA TRP A 476 16.97 -35.32 11.27
C TRP A 476 16.70 -33.83 11.04
N TYR A 477 16.21 -33.45 9.87
CA TYR A 477 16.08 -32.04 9.47
C TYR A 477 14.65 -31.48 9.61
N THR A 478 13.69 -32.32 9.99
CA THR A 478 12.27 -31.95 10.17
C THR A 478 11.72 -32.48 11.50
N GLN A 479 10.93 -31.65 12.19
CA GLN A 479 10.35 -31.90 13.51
C GLN A 479 8.86 -32.19 13.39
N LEU A 480 8.27 -32.81 14.42
CA LEU A 480 6.81 -33.02 14.47
C LEU A 480 6.12 -31.73 14.91
N MET A 481 5.19 -31.23 14.10
CA MET A 481 4.39 -30.03 14.38
C MET A 481 2.94 -30.27 13.94
N PHE A 482 1.96 -29.84 14.74
CA PHE A 482 0.55 -29.87 14.33
C PHE A 482 0.30 -28.88 13.17
N ALA A 483 -0.67 -29.18 12.32
CA ALA A 483 -1.10 -28.26 11.26
C ALA A 483 -1.43 -26.86 11.82
N GLN A 484 -2.04 -26.78 13.01
CA GLN A 484 -2.25 -25.52 13.74
C GLN A 484 -0.96 -24.72 14.02
N HIS A 485 0.11 -25.38 14.47
CA HIS A 485 1.39 -24.70 14.75
C HIS A 485 2.03 -24.17 13.46
N VAL A 486 1.89 -24.90 12.36
CA VAL A 486 2.38 -24.49 11.04
C VAL A 486 1.53 -23.34 10.48
N ALA A 487 0.21 -23.37 10.67
CA ALA A 487 -0.67 -22.25 10.36
C ALA A 487 -0.31 -21.00 11.18
N ASN A 488 -0.05 -21.13 12.48
CA ASN A 488 0.35 -20.04 13.38
C ASN A 488 1.71 -19.41 13.01
N LEU A 489 2.70 -20.25 12.65
CA LEU A 489 4.02 -19.81 12.17
C LEU A 489 4.03 -19.33 10.72
N SER A 490 2.96 -19.55 9.96
CA SER A 490 2.90 -19.25 8.52
C SER A 490 3.13 -17.76 8.21
N PRO A 491 3.93 -17.40 7.20
CA PRO A 491 4.08 -16.01 6.78
C PRO A 491 2.83 -15.42 6.10
N THR A 492 1.72 -16.16 6.03
CA THR A 492 0.43 -15.68 5.53
C THR A 492 -0.26 -14.65 6.44
N TRP A 493 0.19 -14.50 7.69
CA TRP A 493 -0.22 -13.40 8.56
C TRP A 493 0.59 -12.14 8.24
N GLY A 494 -0.02 -10.96 8.30
CA GLY A 494 0.71 -9.75 7.98
C GLY A 494 -0.03 -8.46 8.27
N ARG A 495 0.39 -7.43 7.53
CA ARG A 495 -0.26 -6.12 7.46
C ARG A 495 -1.03 -5.99 6.16
N SER A 496 -2.13 -5.25 6.18
CA SER A 496 -2.93 -4.98 5.01
C SER A 496 -2.14 -4.23 3.93
N ARG A 497 -2.43 -4.56 2.67
CA ARG A 497 -1.93 -3.90 1.44
C ARG A 497 -3.04 -3.08 0.73
N GLY A 498 -4.22 -2.98 1.34
CA GLY A 498 -5.41 -2.40 0.72
C GLY A 498 -6.03 -3.31 -0.35
N THR A 499 -6.72 -2.71 -1.32
CA THR A 499 -7.42 -3.43 -2.40
C THR A 499 -6.46 -3.91 -3.49
N GLY A 500 -5.42 -3.12 -3.77
CA GLY A 500 -4.49 -3.28 -4.89
C GLY A 500 -4.59 -2.19 -5.96
N HIS A 501 -5.53 -1.24 -5.83
CA HIS A 501 -5.75 -0.18 -6.80
C HIS A 501 -5.05 1.12 -6.40
N PRO A 502 -4.03 1.60 -7.14
CA PRO A 502 -3.18 2.71 -6.71
C PRO A 502 -3.79 4.09 -7.02
N GLY A 503 -5.07 4.31 -6.72
CA GLY A 503 -5.73 5.63 -6.83
C GLY A 503 -5.33 6.58 -5.70
N ILE A 504 -5.14 6.02 -4.50
CA ILE A 504 -4.50 6.61 -3.33
C ILE A 504 -3.49 5.57 -2.80
N THR A 505 -2.28 6.03 -2.49
CA THR A 505 -1.20 5.25 -1.91
C THR A 505 -0.71 5.90 -0.62
N VAL A 506 -0.63 5.09 0.43
CA VAL A 506 -0.10 5.41 1.77
C VAL A 506 0.67 4.17 2.29
N PHE A 507 1.25 4.21 3.49
CA PHE A 507 2.03 3.11 4.05
C PHE A 507 1.31 2.43 5.21
N ASN A 508 1.64 1.16 5.49
CA ASN A 508 1.35 0.52 6.77
C ASN A 508 2.52 0.71 7.77
N ARG A 509 2.38 0.20 9.00
CA ARG A 509 3.39 0.36 10.07
C ARG A 509 4.75 -0.23 9.73
N GLY A 510 4.81 -1.30 8.95
CA GLY A 510 6.06 -1.90 8.46
C GLY A 510 6.64 -1.23 7.22
N GLY A 511 6.02 -0.15 6.72
CA GLY A 511 6.44 0.57 5.52
C GLY A 511 6.03 -0.08 4.20
N GLY A 512 5.14 -1.07 4.24
CA GLY A 512 4.52 -1.65 3.04
C GLY A 512 3.43 -0.73 2.48
N LEU A 513 3.24 -0.73 1.16
CA LEU A 513 2.24 0.11 0.51
C LEU A 513 0.81 -0.41 0.75
N ILE A 514 -0.07 0.50 1.17
CA ILE A 514 -1.52 0.35 1.15
C ILE A 514 -2.03 1.11 -0.08
N THR A 515 -2.82 0.44 -0.92
CA THR A 515 -3.41 1.02 -2.13
C THR A 515 -4.93 0.84 -2.15
N PHE A 516 -5.66 1.91 -2.45
CA PHE A 516 -7.12 1.92 -2.59
C PHE A 516 -7.58 3.09 -3.47
N ASP A 517 -8.78 3.02 -4.05
CA ASP A 517 -9.31 4.10 -4.89
C ASP A 517 -10.83 4.34 -4.71
N PRO A 518 -11.25 5.41 -4.01
CA PRO A 518 -12.65 5.81 -3.90
C PRO A 518 -13.35 6.06 -5.26
N PHE A 519 -12.61 6.38 -6.32
CA PHE A 519 -13.17 6.58 -7.66
C PHE A 519 -13.39 5.25 -8.42
N ASN A 520 -12.79 4.14 -7.97
CA ASN A 520 -12.92 2.84 -8.60
C ASN A 520 -14.20 2.10 -8.18
N ARG A 521 -14.91 1.53 -9.16
CA ARG A 521 -16.14 0.74 -8.94
C ARG A 521 -15.89 -0.63 -8.30
N LEU A 522 -14.64 -1.10 -8.26
CA LEU A 522 -14.28 -2.34 -7.57
C LEU A 522 -14.03 -2.12 -6.06
N ASP A 523 -13.70 -0.90 -5.65
CA ASP A 523 -13.33 -0.57 -4.27
C ASP A 523 -14.52 -0.04 -3.48
N ARG A 524 -15.39 0.75 -4.11
CA ARG A 524 -16.59 1.34 -3.49
C ARG A 524 -17.84 0.52 -3.77
N GLN A 525 -18.69 0.33 -2.77
CA GLN A 525 -20.04 -0.25 -2.96
C GLN A 525 -21.07 0.81 -3.34
N MET A 526 -20.94 2.02 -2.78
CA MET A 526 -21.96 3.07 -2.83
C MET A 526 -21.49 4.30 -3.63
N ASN A 527 -20.41 4.96 -3.21
CA ASN A 527 -20.00 6.27 -3.73
C ASN A 527 -18.52 6.61 -3.44
N ALA A 528 -18.05 7.76 -3.95
CA ALA A 528 -16.73 8.32 -3.62
C ALA A 528 -16.82 9.58 -2.73
N HIS A 529 -17.95 9.82 -2.06
CA HIS A 529 -17.99 10.86 -1.03
C HIS A 529 -17.07 10.43 0.13
N LEU A 530 -16.38 11.39 0.73
CA LEU A 530 -15.33 11.13 1.72
C LEU A 530 -15.47 12.10 2.89
N PHE A 531 -15.33 11.58 4.11
CA PHE A 531 -15.26 12.36 5.33
C PHE A 531 -13.87 12.22 5.92
N LEU A 532 -13.13 13.33 6.01
CA LEU A 532 -11.80 13.40 6.61
C LEU A 532 -11.90 14.08 7.97
N PHE A 533 -11.82 13.28 9.03
CA PHE A 533 -11.78 13.78 10.40
C PHE A 533 -10.35 13.73 10.95
N GLY A 534 -9.95 14.81 11.60
CA GLY A 534 -8.67 14.89 12.30
C GLY A 534 -8.59 16.15 13.16
N PRO A 535 -8.47 16.02 14.50
CA PRO A 535 -8.33 17.16 15.41
C PRO A 535 -7.21 18.13 15.06
N THR A 536 -7.22 19.33 15.67
CA THR A 536 -6.18 20.35 15.47
C THR A 536 -4.77 19.76 15.66
N GLY A 537 -3.88 20.00 14.70
CA GLY A 537 -2.52 19.46 14.71
C GLY A 537 -2.40 17.95 14.36
N SER A 538 -3.48 17.22 14.10
CA SER A 538 -3.43 15.79 13.69
C SER A 538 -2.71 15.56 12.35
N GLY A 539 -2.76 16.55 11.45
CA GLY A 539 -2.26 16.43 10.07
C GLY A 539 -3.37 16.42 8.99
N LYS A 540 -4.60 16.82 9.34
CA LYS A 540 -5.77 16.90 8.43
C LYS A 540 -5.44 17.52 7.06
N SER A 541 -5.05 18.79 7.02
CA SER A 541 -4.86 19.53 5.75
C SER A 541 -3.65 19.02 4.95
N ALA A 542 -2.58 18.57 5.62
CA ALA A 542 -1.45 17.89 4.95
C ALA A 542 -1.85 16.54 4.33
N THR A 543 -2.70 15.77 5.01
CA THR A 543 -3.27 14.53 4.46
C THR A 543 -4.14 14.84 3.24
N LEU A 544 -5.05 15.81 3.35
CA LEU A 544 -5.94 16.22 2.27
C LEU A 544 -5.17 16.73 1.04
N ASN A 545 -4.14 17.56 1.25
CA ASN A 545 -3.26 18.07 0.19
C ASN A 545 -2.55 16.90 -0.54
N ASN A 546 -2.00 15.94 0.18
CA ASN A 546 -1.45 14.70 -0.41
C ASN A 546 -2.50 13.95 -1.25
N LEU A 547 -3.71 13.71 -0.72
CA LEU A 547 -4.79 13.03 -1.46
C LEU A 547 -5.17 13.78 -2.75
N LEU A 548 -5.26 15.11 -2.69
CA LEU A 548 -5.60 15.94 -3.86
C LEU A 548 -4.51 15.92 -4.93
N ASN A 549 -3.22 15.88 -4.57
CA ASN A 549 -2.14 15.68 -5.54
C ASN A 549 -2.28 14.33 -6.27
N GLN A 550 -2.51 13.24 -5.53
CA GLN A 550 -2.64 11.90 -6.12
C GLN A 550 -3.85 11.81 -7.07
N VAL A 551 -5.03 12.25 -6.63
CA VAL A 551 -6.25 12.26 -7.45
C VAL A 551 -6.11 13.18 -8.68
N THR A 552 -5.42 14.33 -8.54
CA THR A 552 -5.14 15.22 -9.68
C THR A 552 -4.27 14.52 -10.73
N ALA A 553 -3.21 13.83 -10.31
CA ALA A 553 -2.30 13.13 -11.21
C ALA A 553 -2.92 11.92 -11.91
N ILE A 554 -3.82 11.19 -11.25
CA ILE A 554 -4.37 9.92 -11.76
C ILE A 554 -5.66 10.13 -12.58
N TYR A 555 -6.52 11.06 -12.17
CA TYR A 555 -7.85 11.26 -12.78
C TYR A 555 -8.00 12.56 -13.58
N ARG A 556 -7.21 13.61 -13.26
CA ARG A 556 -7.44 15.00 -13.70
C ARG A 556 -8.94 15.40 -13.65
N PRO A 557 -9.60 15.29 -12.48
CA PRO A 557 -11.00 15.74 -12.31
C PRO A 557 -11.12 17.25 -12.50
N ARG A 558 -12.33 17.82 -12.44
CA ARG A 558 -12.48 19.23 -12.03
C ARG A 558 -12.52 19.28 -10.51
N ILE A 559 -11.65 20.06 -9.88
CA ILE A 559 -11.64 20.22 -8.42
C ILE A 559 -12.19 21.60 -8.05
N PHE A 560 -13.16 21.62 -7.14
CA PHE A 560 -13.59 22.82 -6.43
C PHE A 560 -13.13 22.67 -4.99
N ILE A 561 -12.42 23.67 -4.46
CA ILE A 561 -11.92 23.67 -3.08
C ILE A 561 -12.49 24.89 -2.38
N VAL A 562 -13.29 24.65 -1.35
CA VAL A 562 -13.81 25.67 -0.43
C VAL A 562 -13.01 25.58 0.86
N GLU A 563 -12.42 26.70 1.28
CA GLU A 563 -11.63 26.73 2.51
C GLU A 563 -11.63 28.11 3.20
N ALA A 564 -11.15 28.13 4.44
CA ALA A 564 -10.81 29.35 5.17
C ALA A 564 -9.37 29.23 5.69
N GLY A 565 -8.40 29.92 5.07
CA GLY A 565 -7.01 29.95 5.54
C GLY A 565 -5.90 29.99 4.48
N ASN A 566 -6.23 29.75 3.19
CA ASN A 566 -5.31 29.64 2.06
C ASN A 566 -4.31 28.45 2.18
N SER A 567 -4.80 27.34 2.75
CA SER A 567 -4.13 26.05 2.94
C SER A 567 -3.87 25.30 1.62
N PHE A 568 -4.71 25.52 0.61
CA PHE A 568 -4.58 24.92 -0.73
C PHE A 568 -4.07 25.91 -1.77
N GLY A 569 -3.70 27.13 -1.34
CA GLY A 569 -3.09 28.16 -2.17
C GLY A 569 -1.86 27.64 -2.92
N LEU A 570 -0.86 27.12 -2.20
CA LEU A 570 0.39 26.62 -2.77
C LEU A 570 0.18 25.42 -3.71
N PHE A 571 -0.70 24.47 -3.35
CA PHE A 571 -1.12 23.37 -4.24
C PHE A 571 -1.69 23.90 -5.57
N CYS A 572 -2.55 24.91 -5.53
CA CYS A 572 -3.11 25.56 -6.72
C CYS A 572 -2.04 26.31 -7.54
N GLU A 573 -0.97 26.81 -6.91
CA GLU A 573 0.14 27.49 -7.59
C GLU A 573 1.07 26.49 -8.29
N PHE A 574 1.37 25.39 -7.60
CA PHE A 574 2.10 24.23 -8.11
C PHE A 574 1.39 23.58 -9.31
N ALA A 575 0.08 23.36 -9.21
CA ALA A 575 -0.76 22.87 -10.31
C ALA A 575 -0.69 23.79 -11.55
N ARG A 576 -0.72 25.11 -11.35
CA ARG A 576 -0.58 26.09 -12.44
C ARG A 576 0.81 26.06 -13.09
N ARG A 577 1.89 25.93 -12.31
CA ARG A 577 3.28 25.76 -12.80
C ARG A 577 3.43 24.50 -13.67
N LEU A 578 2.69 23.45 -13.34
CA LEU A 578 2.60 22.19 -14.09
C LEU A 578 1.50 22.19 -15.18
N GLY A 579 0.97 23.36 -15.55
CA GLY A 579 0.15 23.54 -16.76
C GLY A 579 -1.34 23.22 -16.63
N LEU A 580 -1.85 23.03 -15.41
CA LEU A 580 -3.29 22.95 -15.17
C LEU A 580 -3.91 24.36 -15.14
N THR A 581 -5.16 24.50 -15.59
CA THR A 581 -5.89 25.76 -15.48
C THR A 581 -6.41 25.93 -14.05
N VAL A 582 -6.17 27.10 -13.45
CA VAL A 582 -6.44 27.34 -12.02
C VAL A 582 -7.11 28.70 -11.81
N ASN A 583 -8.39 28.66 -11.42
CA ASN A 583 -9.15 29.80 -10.95
C ASN A 583 -8.94 29.99 -9.43
N ARG A 584 -8.83 31.24 -8.97
CA ARG A 584 -8.86 31.59 -7.54
C ARG A 584 -9.89 32.69 -7.33
N VAL A 585 -10.91 32.39 -6.55
CA VAL A 585 -11.99 33.30 -6.16
C VAL A 585 -11.80 33.62 -4.68
N LYS A 586 -11.79 34.90 -4.32
CA LYS A 586 -11.75 35.35 -2.92
C LYS A 586 -13.04 36.07 -2.58
N LEU A 587 -13.75 35.56 -1.58
CA LEU A 587 -15.03 36.08 -1.16
C LEU A 587 -14.82 37.11 -0.04
N ALA A 588 -14.69 38.38 -0.44
CA ALA A 588 -14.54 39.51 0.44
C ALA A 588 -15.18 40.77 -0.18
N PRO A 589 -15.66 41.73 0.63
CA PRO A 589 -16.15 43.02 0.15
C PRO A 589 -15.13 43.71 -0.79
N GLY A 590 -15.63 44.24 -1.92
CA GLY A 590 -14.79 44.88 -2.94
C GLY A 590 -13.93 43.95 -3.81
N ALA A 591 -14.04 42.62 -3.68
CA ALA A 591 -13.27 41.68 -4.51
C ALA A 591 -13.71 41.61 -6.00
N GLY A 592 -14.80 42.29 -6.38
CA GLY A 592 -15.29 42.37 -7.76
C GLY A 592 -16.01 41.12 -8.28
N VAL A 593 -16.26 40.13 -7.43
CA VAL A 593 -16.98 38.88 -7.75
C VAL A 593 -18.48 39.08 -7.55
N SER A 594 -19.29 38.81 -8.57
CA SER A 594 -20.75 38.75 -8.43
C SER A 594 -21.30 37.34 -8.65
N LEU A 595 -22.17 36.89 -7.74
CA LEU A 595 -22.68 35.52 -7.63
C LEU A 595 -24.16 35.36 -8.05
N ALA A 596 -24.84 36.46 -8.39
CA ALA A 596 -26.23 36.55 -8.86
C ALA A 596 -27.16 35.38 -8.44
N PRO A 597 -27.56 35.29 -7.16
CA PRO A 597 -28.17 34.09 -6.59
C PRO A 597 -29.47 33.64 -7.29
N PHE A 598 -30.17 34.56 -7.96
CA PHE A 598 -31.41 34.30 -8.68
C PHE A 598 -31.24 34.07 -10.20
N ALA A 599 -30.02 33.96 -10.72
CA ALA A 599 -29.78 33.83 -12.17
C ALA A 599 -30.48 32.61 -12.80
N ASP A 600 -30.49 31.46 -12.12
CA ASP A 600 -31.17 30.23 -12.58
C ASP A 600 -32.70 30.36 -12.63
N ALA A 601 -33.30 31.42 -12.08
CA ALA A 601 -34.76 31.65 -12.11
C ALA A 601 -35.33 31.76 -13.52
N ARG A 602 -34.52 32.10 -14.53
CA ARG A 602 -34.95 32.07 -15.95
C ARG A 602 -35.33 30.65 -16.41
N ARG A 603 -34.66 29.60 -15.89
CA ARG A 603 -34.96 28.18 -16.24
C ARG A 603 -36.40 27.79 -15.88
N LEU A 604 -37.01 28.42 -14.87
CA LEU A 604 -38.41 28.19 -14.47
C LEU A 604 -39.43 28.50 -15.58
N ILE A 605 -39.08 29.43 -16.48
CA ILE A 605 -39.95 29.91 -17.56
C ILE A 605 -39.43 29.43 -18.93
N GLU A 606 -38.10 29.41 -19.11
CA GLU A 606 -37.45 29.02 -20.37
C GLU A 606 -37.32 27.49 -20.55
N THR A 607 -37.45 26.68 -19.48
CA THR A 607 -37.33 25.21 -19.57
C THR A 607 -38.30 24.43 -18.65
N PRO A 608 -39.64 24.62 -18.78
CA PRO A 608 -40.61 24.10 -17.80
C PRO A 608 -40.74 22.57 -17.73
N SER A 609 -40.23 21.82 -18.71
CA SER A 609 -40.24 20.35 -18.75
C SER A 609 -39.17 19.69 -17.88
N ASP A 610 -38.13 20.45 -17.52
CA ASP A 610 -36.89 19.92 -16.94
C ASP A 610 -36.77 20.30 -15.45
N VAL A 611 -37.80 20.94 -14.89
CA VAL A 611 -37.87 21.48 -13.53
C VAL A 611 -39.11 20.93 -12.81
N GLN A 612 -38.90 20.19 -11.72
CA GLN A 612 -39.98 19.81 -10.81
C GLN A 612 -40.35 21.01 -9.92
N THR A 613 -41.60 21.45 -9.94
CA THR A 613 -42.15 22.34 -8.91
C THR A 613 -42.78 21.51 -7.81
N LEU A 614 -41.97 21.02 -6.87
CA LEU A 614 -42.46 20.28 -5.69
C LEU A 614 -43.32 21.20 -4.80
N ASP A 615 -44.23 20.62 -4.02
CA ASP A 615 -45.05 21.40 -3.09
C ASP A 615 -44.34 21.58 -1.74
N ALA A 616 -44.63 22.66 -1.03
CA ALA A 616 -43.81 23.14 0.10
C ALA A 616 -43.85 22.25 1.36
N ASP A 617 -44.69 21.21 1.35
CA ASP A 617 -44.91 20.28 2.46
C ASP A 617 -43.97 19.05 2.41
N GLU A 618 -43.57 18.59 1.21
CA GLU A 618 -42.74 17.38 1.05
C GLU A 618 -41.31 17.56 1.60
N LEU A 619 -40.81 18.80 1.59
CA LEU A 619 -39.47 19.15 2.10
C LEU A 619 -39.32 19.06 3.63
N ASP A 620 -40.41 19.18 4.40
CA ASP A 620 -40.38 19.07 5.87
C ASP A 620 -40.74 17.66 6.38
N ASP A 621 -41.57 16.89 5.63
CA ASP A 621 -42.10 15.59 6.06
C ASP A 621 -41.31 14.35 5.54
N GLU A 622 -40.20 14.50 4.80
CA GLU A 622 -39.36 13.40 4.25
C GLU A 622 -38.69 12.48 5.32
N ARG A 623 -39.04 12.60 6.60
CA ARG A 623 -38.53 11.74 7.69
C ARG A 623 -39.12 10.32 7.72
N GLN A 624 -40.13 10.01 6.88
CA GLN A 624 -40.78 8.68 6.88
C GLN A 624 -41.11 8.07 5.50
N SER A 625 -40.84 8.74 4.38
CA SER A 625 -41.19 8.25 3.03
C SER A 625 -40.30 7.10 2.55
N LYS A 626 -40.76 5.86 2.71
CA LYS A 626 -40.12 4.67 2.11
C LYS A 626 -40.42 4.54 0.61
N GLY A 627 -39.60 5.20 -0.20
CA GLY A 627 -39.21 4.74 -1.54
C GLY A 627 -40.25 4.82 -2.66
N THR A 628 -40.14 5.90 -3.45
CA THR A 628 -40.62 5.98 -4.83
C THR A 628 -39.48 6.52 -5.70
N GLU A 629 -39.12 5.83 -6.79
CA GLU A 629 -37.97 6.17 -7.64
C GLU A 629 -38.28 7.31 -8.64
N ALA A 630 -39.02 8.34 -8.22
CA ALA A 630 -39.57 9.39 -9.09
C ALA A 630 -39.06 10.82 -8.78
N ASP A 631 -38.46 11.05 -7.62
CA ASP A 631 -38.17 12.39 -7.08
C ASP A 631 -36.74 12.86 -7.33
N GLU A 632 -36.34 12.88 -8.61
CA GLU A 632 -34.95 13.14 -9.02
C GLU A 632 -34.74 14.21 -10.11
N GLN A 633 -35.75 15.04 -10.42
CA GLN A 633 -35.52 16.26 -11.20
C GLN A 633 -35.12 17.43 -10.29
N ARG A 634 -34.51 18.48 -10.87
CA ARG A 634 -34.02 19.61 -10.09
C ARG A 634 -35.16 20.57 -9.75
N ASP A 635 -35.42 20.72 -8.46
CA ASP A 635 -36.38 21.66 -7.88
C ASP A 635 -35.76 23.07 -7.78
N VAL A 636 -35.53 23.68 -8.95
CA VAL A 636 -34.93 25.02 -9.08
C VAL A 636 -35.74 26.06 -8.29
N LEU A 637 -37.07 25.90 -8.20
CA LEU A 637 -37.92 26.81 -7.43
C LEU A 637 -37.69 26.67 -5.91
N GLY A 638 -37.51 25.45 -5.39
CA GLY A 638 -37.12 25.22 -4.00
C GLY A 638 -35.70 25.73 -3.67
N GLU A 639 -34.74 25.60 -4.58
CA GLU A 639 -33.40 26.17 -4.41
C GLU A 639 -33.43 27.70 -4.29
N LEU A 640 -34.23 28.35 -5.13
CA LEU A 640 -34.42 29.80 -5.12
C LEU A 640 -35.26 30.25 -3.91
N GLU A 641 -36.20 29.44 -3.43
CA GLU A 641 -36.93 29.68 -2.18
C GLU A 641 -36.00 29.63 -0.96
N ILE A 642 -35.14 28.62 -0.85
CA ILE A 642 -34.13 28.52 0.23
C ILE A 642 -33.18 29.72 0.18
N THR A 643 -32.77 30.13 -1.02
CA THR A 643 -31.93 31.33 -1.23
C THR A 643 -32.65 32.60 -0.77
N ALA A 644 -33.92 32.79 -1.15
CA ALA A 644 -34.73 33.93 -0.71
C ALA A 644 -34.97 33.92 0.81
N ARG A 645 -35.23 32.75 1.42
CA ARG A 645 -35.42 32.60 2.86
C ARG A 645 -34.15 32.98 3.63
N LEU A 646 -32.97 32.53 3.20
CA LEU A 646 -31.67 32.92 3.79
C LEU A 646 -31.42 34.43 3.71
N ILE A 647 -31.81 35.07 2.61
CA ILE A 647 -31.70 36.53 2.41
C ILE A 647 -32.69 37.29 3.32
N ILE A 648 -33.93 36.79 3.46
CA ILE A 648 -34.99 37.41 4.27
C ILE A 648 -34.73 37.26 5.78
N THR A 649 -34.22 36.11 6.24
CA THR A 649 -34.03 35.83 7.67
C THR A 649 -32.63 36.15 8.20
N GLY A 650 -31.68 36.51 7.33
CA GLY A 650 -30.26 36.59 7.69
C GLY A 650 -29.67 35.25 8.16
N GLY A 651 -30.36 34.13 7.92
CA GLY A 651 -30.02 32.83 8.49
C GLY A 651 -30.25 32.72 10.01
N GLU A 652 -31.07 33.60 10.62
CA GLU A 652 -31.43 33.48 12.03
C GLU A 652 -32.55 32.46 12.26
N ASP A 653 -32.26 31.42 13.06
CA ASP A 653 -33.21 30.37 13.48
C ASP A 653 -34.57 30.92 13.97
N LYS A 654 -34.57 32.10 14.61
CA LYS A 654 -35.77 32.74 15.18
C LYS A 654 -36.69 33.36 14.13
N GLU A 655 -36.13 33.92 13.06
CA GLU A 655 -36.94 34.47 11.96
C GLU A 655 -37.37 33.36 11.00
N GLU A 656 -36.53 32.34 10.81
CA GLU A 656 -36.93 31.15 10.05
C GLU A 656 -38.05 30.36 10.77
N ALA A 657 -37.99 30.23 12.10
CA ALA A 657 -39.09 29.65 12.90
C ALA A 657 -40.39 30.48 12.89
N ARG A 658 -40.37 31.73 12.39
CA ARG A 658 -41.56 32.56 12.15
C ARG A 658 -42.08 32.47 10.71
N MET A 659 -41.40 31.75 9.83
CA MET A 659 -41.78 31.59 8.42
C MET A 659 -42.95 30.60 8.29
N THR A 660 -44.16 31.08 7.98
CA THR A 660 -45.32 30.19 7.82
C THR A 660 -45.35 29.54 6.42
N ARG A 661 -46.09 28.43 6.26
CA ARG A 661 -46.33 27.82 4.93
C ARG A 661 -46.95 28.82 3.93
N ALA A 662 -47.77 29.75 4.41
CA ALA A 662 -48.34 30.81 3.58
C ALA A 662 -47.28 31.82 3.12
N ASP A 663 -46.31 32.15 3.96
CA ASP A 663 -45.19 33.03 3.60
C ASP A 663 -44.28 32.38 2.54
N ARG A 664 -43.91 31.10 2.73
CA ARG A 664 -43.15 30.33 1.71
C ARG A 664 -43.85 30.32 0.36
N SER A 665 -45.17 30.10 0.35
CA SER A 665 -45.99 30.12 -0.88
C SER A 665 -45.96 31.49 -1.58
N LEU A 666 -46.05 32.59 -0.81
CA LEU A 666 -45.96 33.95 -1.36
C LEU A 666 -44.55 34.25 -1.91
N ILE A 667 -43.48 33.78 -1.25
CA ILE A 667 -42.10 33.90 -1.73
C ILE A 667 -41.92 33.16 -3.06
N ARG A 668 -42.37 31.91 -3.18
CA ARG A 668 -42.35 31.15 -4.45
C ARG A 668 -43.07 31.89 -5.59
N GLN A 669 -44.22 32.51 -5.30
CA GLN A 669 -44.94 33.32 -6.29
C GLN A 669 -44.15 34.58 -6.70
N CYS A 670 -43.54 35.30 -5.76
CA CYS A 670 -42.72 36.48 -6.08
C CYS A 670 -41.47 36.14 -6.91
N ILE A 671 -40.86 34.97 -6.68
CA ILE A 671 -39.75 34.46 -7.50
C ILE A 671 -40.22 34.21 -8.95
N LEU A 672 -41.41 33.62 -9.15
CA LEU A 672 -41.99 33.41 -10.47
C LEU A 672 -42.37 34.73 -11.16
N ASP A 673 -42.93 35.69 -10.43
CA ASP A 673 -43.25 37.03 -10.95
C ASP A 673 -41.97 37.79 -11.36
N ALA A 674 -40.87 37.65 -10.61
CA ALA A 674 -39.57 38.19 -10.97
C ALA A 674 -38.95 37.47 -12.19
N ALA A 675 -39.06 36.15 -12.26
CA ALA A 675 -38.58 35.34 -13.38
C ALA A 675 -39.27 35.71 -14.70
N GLN A 676 -40.60 35.82 -14.69
CA GLN A 676 -41.38 36.22 -15.86
C GLN A 676 -40.96 37.61 -16.37
N ARG A 677 -40.68 38.57 -15.48
CA ARG A 677 -40.16 39.90 -15.85
C ARG A 677 -38.75 39.83 -16.43
N GLY A 678 -37.84 39.09 -15.81
CA GLY A 678 -36.46 38.93 -16.27
C GLY A 678 -36.39 38.37 -17.70
N VAL A 679 -37.14 37.30 -17.97
CA VAL A 679 -37.25 36.70 -19.31
C VAL A 679 -37.90 37.66 -20.30
N THR A 680 -39.00 38.33 -19.93
CA THR A 680 -39.69 39.32 -20.80
C THR A 680 -38.81 40.52 -21.15
N ALA A 681 -37.96 40.97 -20.23
CA ALA A 681 -36.96 42.03 -20.42
C ALA A 681 -35.61 41.51 -20.97
N ASN A 682 -35.52 40.21 -21.28
CA ASN A 682 -34.31 39.49 -21.70
C ASN A 682 -33.04 39.77 -20.88
N ARG A 683 -33.17 39.83 -19.55
CA ARG A 683 -32.07 40.07 -18.61
C ARG A 683 -32.02 39.05 -17.47
N THR A 684 -30.90 38.98 -16.78
CA THR A 684 -30.77 38.17 -15.55
C THR A 684 -31.77 38.64 -14.49
N VAL A 685 -32.29 37.71 -13.69
CA VAL A 685 -33.07 38.01 -12.50
C VAL A 685 -32.10 38.29 -11.35
N LEU A 686 -32.24 39.46 -10.74
CA LEU A 686 -31.39 39.97 -9.66
C LEU A 686 -32.14 39.95 -8.32
N THR A 687 -31.42 40.07 -7.21
CA THR A 687 -32.00 40.09 -5.86
C THR A 687 -33.03 41.22 -5.70
N ARG A 688 -32.78 42.39 -6.31
CA ARG A 688 -33.74 43.51 -6.39
C ARG A 688 -35.06 43.17 -7.08
N ASP A 689 -35.07 42.22 -8.03
CA ASP A 689 -36.30 41.90 -8.76
C ASP A 689 -37.27 41.08 -7.88
N VAL A 690 -36.73 40.20 -7.05
CA VAL A 690 -37.50 39.44 -6.05
C VAL A 690 -37.96 40.39 -4.93
N ARG A 691 -37.10 41.31 -4.49
CA ARG A 691 -37.44 42.40 -3.55
C ARG A 691 -38.61 43.25 -4.09
N ASP A 692 -38.55 43.67 -5.35
CA ASP A 692 -39.54 44.57 -5.92
C ASP A 692 -40.87 43.84 -6.19
N ALA A 693 -40.83 42.54 -6.55
CA ALA A 693 -42.03 41.69 -6.56
C ALA A 693 -42.67 41.53 -5.17
N LEU A 694 -41.87 41.40 -4.10
CA LEU A 694 -42.37 41.40 -2.70
C LEU A 694 -42.99 42.75 -2.33
N ARG A 695 -42.36 43.89 -2.66
CA ARG A 695 -42.91 45.23 -2.41
C ARG A 695 -44.23 45.47 -3.13
N GLU A 696 -44.29 45.17 -4.42
CA GLU A 696 -45.52 45.31 -5.20
C GLU A 696 -46.67 44.46 -4.63
N ARG A 697 -46.40 43.20 -4.27
CA ARG A 697 -47.40 42.32 -3.64
C ARG A 697 -47.80 42.81 -2.24
N GLY A 698 -46.92 43.46 -1.50
CA GLY A 698 -47.25 44.18 -0.26
C GLY A 698 -48.19 45.39 -0.46
N HIS A 699 -48.19 45.98 -1.65
CA HIS A 699 -49.11 47.07 -2.01
C HIS A 699 -50.46 46.58 -2.60
N ASP A 700 -50.60 45.29 -2.92
CA ASP A 700 -51.86 44.72 -3.42
C ASP A 700 -52.99 44.81 -2.37
N THR A 701 -53.98 45.65 -2.65
CA THR A 701 -55.14 45.88 -1.77
C THR A 701 -56.12 44.71 -1.68
N THR A 702 -55.96 43.66 -2.50
CA THR A 702 -56.79 42.43 -2.41
C THR A 702 -56.30 41.48 -1.30
N LEU A 703 -55.05 41.64 -0.84
CA LEU A 703 -54.48 40.82 0.24
C LEU A 703 -54.82 41.39 1.64
N PRO A 704 -55.06 40.53 2.65
CA PRO A 704 -55.23 40.96 4.03
C PRO A 704 -54.06 41.79 4.56
N GLU A 705 -54.35 42.84 5.32
CA GLU A 705 -53.38 43.81 5.84
C GLU A 705 -52.18 43.16 6.56
N ILE A 706 -52.42 42.09 7.33
CA ILE A 706 -51.36 41.33 8.02
C ILE A 706 -50.36 40.71 7.02
N ARG A 707 -50.84 40.15 5.89
CA ARG A 707 -49.96 39.59 4.84
C ARG A 707 -49.23 40.70 4.09
N ARG A 708 -49.89 41.82 3.84
CA ARG A 708 -49.29 43.00 3.20
C ARG A 708 -48.14 43.57 4.03
N ALA A 709 -48.33 43.71 5.33
CA ALA A 709 -47.27 44.14 6.26
C ALA A 709 -46.08 43.15 6.26
N ARG A 710 -46.36 41.84 6.34
CA ARG A 710 -45.32 40.80 6.33
C ARG A 710 -44.53 40.75 5.02
N LEU A 711 -45.16 41.00 3.87
CA LEU A 711 -44.49 41.10 2.57
C LEU A 711 -43.56 42.31 2.47
N LEU A 712 -43.95 43.46 3.05
CA LEU A 712 -43.10 44.65 3.11
C LEU A 712 -41.91 44.43 4.06
N GLU A 713 -42.12 43.81 5.22
CA GLU A 713 -41.07 43.41 6.17
C GLU A 713 -40.03 42.50 5.50
N MET A 714 -40.46 41.49 4.73
CA MET A 714 -39.57 40.61 3.95
C MET A 714 -38.80 41.36 2.86
N ALA A 715 -39.45 42.32 2.19
CA ALA A 715 -38.81 43.10 1.16
C ALA A 715 -37.75 44.06 1.72
N ASP A 716 -38.01 44.69 2.87
CA ASP A 716 -37.06 45.59 3.53
C ASP A 716 -35.86 44.81 4.11
N ALA A 717 -36.08 43.56 4.57
CA ALA A 717 -34.98 42.65 4.91
C ALA A 717 -34.12 42.28 3.68
N MET A 718 -34.76 41.91 2.57
CA MET A 718 -34.07 41.60 1.31
C MET A 718 -33.36 42.82 0.68
N ASP A 719 -33.81 44.05 0.97
CA ASP A 719 -33.16 45.28 0.50
C ASP A 719 -31.75 45.47 1.09
N MET A 720 -31.45 44.89 2.25
CA MET A 720 -30.09 44.91 2.81
C MET A 720 -29.07 44.23 1.88
N PHE A 721 -29.47 43.15 1.19
CA PHE A 721 -28.65 42.45 0.20
C PHE A 721 -28.64 43.12 -1.18
N CYS A 722 -29.39 44.21 -1.36
CA CYS A 722 -29.40 45.04 -2.57
C CYS A 722 -28.50 46.30 -2.43
N GLN A 723 -27.83 46.48 -1.29
CA GLN A 723 -27.13 47.70 -0.91
C GLN A 723 -25.70 47.42 -0.42
N GLY A 724 -24.83 48.44 -0.48
CA GLY A 724 -23.46 48.34 0.00
C GLY A 724 -22.63 47.23 -0.65
N SER A 725 -21.74 46.60 0.12
CA SER A 725 -20.88 45.48 -0.31
C SER A 725 -21.67 44.25 -0.75
N ASP A 726 -22.85 44.05 -0.16
CA ASP A 726 -23.62 42.83 -0.36
C ASP A 726 -24.42 42.98 -1.66
N GLY A 727 -24.91 44.18 -1.97
CA GLY A 727 -25.41 44.54 -3.30
C GLY A 727 -24.35 44.40 -4.40
N GLU A 728 -23.07 44.73 -4.14
CA GLU A 728 -21.99 44.50 -5.11
C GLU A 728 -21.80 43.01 -5.45
N MET A 729 -22.10 42.10 -4.53
CA MET A 729 -21.86 40.67 -4.66
C MET A 729 -23.11 39.87 -5.09
N PHE A 730 -24.29 40.25 -4.62
CA PHE A 730 -25.54 39.50 -4.78
C PHE A 730 -26.60 40.19 -5.66
N ASP A 731 -26.42 41.46 -6.03
CA ASP A 731 -27.44 42.26 -6.75
C ASP A 731 -26.89 42.92 -8.03
N ARG A 732 -26.10 42.15 -8.79
CA ARG A 732 -25.55 42.49 -10.12
C ARG A 732 -25.63 41.26 -11.03
N ASP A 733 -25.48 41.47 -12.34
CA ASP A 733 -25.33 40.36 -13.29
C ASP A 733 -24.17 39.45 -12.89
N GLY A 734 -24.44 38.14 -12.85
CA GLY A 734 -23.49 37.15 -12.36
C GLY A 734 -22.28 37.06 -13.26
N THR A 735 -21.08 37.08 -12.68
CA THR A 735 -19.85 36.86 -13.45
C THR A 735 -19.71 35.35 -13.69
N PRO A 736 -19.82 34.83 -14.93
CA PRO A 736 -19.69 33.40 -15.16
C PRO A 736 -18.27 32.96 -14.76
N TRP A 737 -18.17 31.99 -13.85
CA TRP A 737 -16.90 31.53 -13.32
C TRP A 737 -16.07 30.90 -14.45
N PRO A 738 -14.80 31.31 -14.66
CA PRO A 738 -14.00 30.76 -15.74
C PRO A 738 -13.71 29.28 -15.50
N GLU A 739 -14.00 28.43 -16.49
CA GLU A 739 -13.75 27.00 -16.37
C GLU A 739 -12.26 26.69 -16.19
N ALA A 740 -11.95 25.97 -15.12
CA ALA A 740 -10.61 25.61 -14.71
C ALA A 740 -10.56 24.12 -14.32
N ASP A 741 -9.36 23.53 -14.40
CA ASP A 741 -9.09 22.20 -13.83
C ASP A 741 -9.22 22.23 -12.30
N ILE A 742 -8.83 23.34 -11.67
CA ILE A 742 -8.97 23.59 -10.23
C ILE A 742 -9.56 24.99 -10.00
N THR A 743 -10.58 25.08 -9.14
CA THR A 743 -11.12 26.35 -8.62
C THR A 743 -10.98 26.38 -7.11
N LEU A 744 -10.22 27.35 -6.59
CA LEU A 744 -10.08 27.62 -5.16
C LEU A 744 -10.98 28.78 -4.74
N VAL A 745 -11.73 28.60 -3.65
CA VAL A 745 -12.67 29.58 -3.09
C VAL A 745 -12.24 29.88 -1.65
N ASP A 746 -11.56 31.01 -1.46
CA ASP A 746 -11.17 31.53 -0.15
C ASP A 746 -12.38 32.27 0.47
N LEU A 747 -12.97 31.68 1.51
CA LEU A 747 -14.10 32.24 2.27
C LEU A 747 -13.72 33.51 3.07
N ALA A 748 -12.41 33.77 3.26
CA ALA A 748 -11.80 34.99 3.74
C ALA A 748 -12.52 35.74 4.90
N THR A 749 -13.35 36.73 4.57
CA THR A 749 -14.04 37.57 5.55
C THR A 749 -15.37 36.96 5.99
N TYR A 750 -16.06 36.24 5.10
CA TYR A 750 -17.37 35.67 5.37
C TYR A 750 -17.32 34.38 6.21
N ALA A 751 -16.14 33.77 6.38
CA ALA A 751 -15.89 32.70 7.35
C ALA A 751 -15.91 33.18 8.83
N ARG A 752 -16.20 34.45 9.09
CA ARG A 752 -16.27 35.03 10.45
C ARG A 752 -17.70 35.10 10.94
N GLU A 753 -17.88 35.01 12.26
CA GLU A 753 -19.17 35.22 12.91
C GLU A 753 -19.80 36.57 12.48
N GLY A 754 -21.10 36.55 12.22
CA GLY A 754 -21.86 37.69 11.71
C GLY A 754 -22.09 37.69 10.19
N TYR A 755 -21.42 36.84 9.42
CA TYR A 755 -21.58 36.74 7.95
C TYR A 755 -22.23 35.44 7.46
N ASN A 756 -22.95 34.74 8.36
CA ASN A 756 -23.50 33.40 8.11
C ASN A 756 -24.42 33.36 6.87
N ALA A 757 -25.22 34.41 6.65
CA ALA A 757 -26.10 34.51 5.48
C ALA A 757 -25.31 34.64 4.18
N GLN A 758 -24.41 35.63 4.10
CA GLN A 758 -23.57 35.91 2.93
C GLN A 758 -22.75 34.66 2.54
N LEU A 759 -22.18 33.97 3.52
CA LEU A 759 -21.48 32.71 3.30
C LEU A 759 -22.40 31.61 2.76
N SER A 760 -23.60 31.45 3.34
CA SER A 760 -24.54 30.41 2.92
C SER A 760 -25.05 30.62 1.49
N ILE A 761 -25.38 31.87 1.13
CA ILE A 761 -25.80 32.27 -0.22
C ILE A 761 -24.64 32.05 -1.21
N ALA A 762 -23.41 32.43 -0.84
CA ALA A 762 -22.24 32.23 -1.70
C ALA A 762 -21.92 30.74 -1.91
N TYR A 763 -22.07 29.91 -0.88
CA TYR A 763 -21.91 28.46 -0.98
C TYR A 763 -23.01 27.82 -1.83
N ILE A 764 -24.27 28.26 -1.74
CA ILE A 764 -25.36 27.81 -2.64
C ILE A 764 -25.06 28.17 -4.09
N SER A 765 -24.63 29.40 -4.38
CA SER A 765 -24.26 29.83 -5.75
C SER A 765 -23.11 28.97 -6.31
N LEU A 766 -22.12 28.63 -5.49
CA LEU A 766 -21.07 27.66 -5.85
C LEU A 766 -21.64 26.27 -6.10
N ILE A 767 -22.45 25.71 -5.21
CA ILE A 767 -23.02 24.35 -5.37
C ILE A 767 -23.90 24.28 -6.63
N ASN A 768 -24.71 25.30 -6.92
CA ASN A 768 -25.47 25.40 -8.16
C ASN A 768 -24.54 25.50 -9.39
N THR A 769 -23.44 26.24 -9.31
CA THR A 769 -22.42 26.29 -10.39
C THR A 769 -21.79 24.91 -10.63
N VAL A 770 -21.43 24.20 -9.58
CA VAL A 770 -20.91 22.82 -9.65
C VAL A 770 -21.97 21.87 -10.22
N ASN A 771 -23.24 22.01 -9.82
CA ASN A 771 -24.35 21.18 -10.31
C ASN A 771 -24.67 21.44 -11.78
N ASN A 772 -24.70 22.69 -12.22
CA ASN A 772 -24.88 23.07 -13.63
C ASN A 772 -23.77 22.46 -14.51
N ILE A 773 -22.52 22.42 -14.03
CA ILE A 773 -21.40 21.74 -14.74
C ILE A 773 -21.56 20.21 -14.70
N ALA A 774 -22.05 19.64 -13.60
CA ALA A 774 -22.30 18.20 -13.46
C ALA A 774 -23.46 17.71 -14.36
N GLU A 775 -24.58 18.44 -14.41
CA GLU A 775 -25.72 18.21 -15.32
C GLU A 775 -25.23 18.18 -16.78
N ARG A 776 -24.46 19.20 -17.18
CA ARG A 776 -23.96 19.36 -18.56
C ARG A 776 -22.96 18.28 -18.97
N ASP A 777 -22.04 17.92 -18.09
CA ASP A 777 -20.88 17.09 -18.42
C ASP A 777 -20.98 15.63 -17.96
N GLN A 778 -22.14 15.19 -17.45
CA GLN A 778 -22.39 13.82 -16.96
C GLN A 778 -21.95 12.71 -17.93
N PHE A 779 -22.07 12.95 -19.25
CA PHE A 779 -21.68 12.00 -20.29
C PHE A 779 -20.19 12.05 -20.69
N LEU A 780 -19.43 13.05 -20.24
CA LEU A 780 -18.02 13.23 -20.62
C LEU A 780 -17.04 12.37 -19.80
N GLY A 781 -17.53 11.69 -18.75
CA GLY A 781 -16.70 10.84 -17.88
C GLY A 781 -15.52 11.59 -17.23
N ARG A 782 -15.68 12.89 -16.94
CA ARG A 782 -14.73 13.66 -16.14
C ARG A 782 -15.30 13.79 -14.72
N PRO A 783 -14.70 13.13 -13.70
CA PRO A 783 -15.17 13.29 -12.34
C PRO A 783 -15.09 14.74 -11.91
N ILE A 784 -16.05 15.18 -11.11
CA ILE A 784 -16.01 16.45 -10.40
C ILE A 784 -15.77 16.13 -8.92
N LEU A 785 -14.93 16.93 -8.26
CA LEU A 785 -14.60 16.77 -6.85
C LEU A 785 -14.81 18.11 -6.15
N ASN A 786 -15.87 18.22 -5.37
CA ASN A 786 -16.09 19.36 -4.48
C ASN A 786 -15.53 19.03 -3.09
N VAL A 787 -14.56 19.82 -2.65
CA VAL A 787 -13.86 19.69 -1.37
C VAL A 787 -14.30 20.86 -0.49
N THR A 788 -14.69 20.58 0.74
CA THR A 788 -14.94 21.63 1.74
C THR A 788 -14.12 21.35 2.98
N ASP A 789 -13.10 22.19 3.18
CA ASP A 789 -12.34 22.23 4.43
C ASP A 789 -13.03 23.15 5.45
N GLU A 790 -12.91 22.80 6.72
CA GLU A 790 -13.78 23.28 7.80
C GLU A 790 -15.28 23.15 7.52
N GLY A 791 -15.68 21.91 7.21
CA GLY A 791 -17.07 21.53 6.95
C GLY A 791 -18.10 21.98 7.99
N HIS A 792 -17.69 22.25 9.23
CA HIS A 792 -18.58 22.84 10.23
C HIS A 792 -19.18 24.19 9.82
N ILE A 793 -18.46 24.98 9.03
CA ILE A 793 -18.89 26.30 8.56
C ILE A 793 -20.17 26.19 7.72
N ILE A 794 -20.30 25.12 6.92
CA ILE A 794 -21.50 24.87 6.11
C ILE A 794 -22.58 24.07 6.83
N THR A 795 -22.22 23.14 7.73
CA THR A 795 -23.23 22.28 8.39
C THR A 795 -23.98 22.98 9.51
N LYS A 796 -23.41 24.03 10.11
CA LYS A 796 -24.04 24.76 11.22
C LYS A 796 -25.35 25.47 10.84
N ASN A 797 -25.55 25.85 9.58
CA ASN A 797 -26.79 26.49 9.13
C ASN A 797 -27.91 25.45 8.87
N PRO A 798 -29.06 25.50 9.58
CA PRO A 798 -30.14 24.53 9.43
C PRO A 798 -30.80 24.49 8.05
N LEU A 799 -30.72 25.58 7.27
CA LEU A 799 -31.24 25.62 5.89
C LEU A 799 -30.24 25.07 4.87
N LEU A 800 -28.93 25.18 5.16
CA LEU A 800 -27.88 24.77 4.22
C LEU A 800 -27.65 23.25 4.26
N SER A 801 -27.66 22.62 5.45
CA SER A 801 -27.39 21.18 5.60
C SER A 801 -28.37 20.29 4.80
N PRO A 802 -29.70 20.50 4.82
CA PRO A 802 -30.65 19.71 4.02
C PRO A 802 -30.46 19.88 2.51
N TYR A 803 -30.15 21.10 2.05
CA TYR A 803 -29.84 21.37 0.63
C TYR A 803 -28.57 20.62 0.18
N VAL A 804 -27.50 20.66 1.00
CA VAL A 804 -26.28 19.89 0.70
C VAL A 804 -26.55 18.38 0.68
N VAL A 805 -27.42 17.85 1.56
CA VAL A 805 -27.89 16.45 1.47
C VAL A 805 -28.60 16.17 0.14
N LYS A 806 -29.56 17.02 -0.29
CA LYS A 806 -30.31 16.82 -1.55
C LYS A 806 -29.38 16.83 -2.77
N VAL A 807 -28.46 17.80 -2.85
CA VAL A 807 -27.52 17.90 -3.99
C VAL A 807 -26.46 16.79 -3.97
N THR A 808 -25.92 16.42 -2.81
CA THR A 808 -24.91 15.35 -2.75
C THR A 808 -25.49 13.96 -3.04
N LYS A 809 -26.77 13.69 -2.69
CA LYS A 809 -27.53 12.51 -3.18
C LYS A 809 -27.52 12.46 -4.72
N MET A 810 -27.82 13.58 -5.39
CA MET A 810 -27.88 13.70 -6.86
C MET A 810 -26.51 13.51 -7.53
N TRP A 811 -25.46 14.14 -7.00
CA TRP A 811 -24.10 14.11 -7.52
C TRP A 811 -23.52 12.71 -7.75
N ARG A 812 -23.92 11.74 -6.90
CA ARG A 812 -23.60 10.32 -7.04
C ARG A 812 -23.93 9.76 -8.44
N LYS A 813 -24.99 10.26 -9.07
CA LYS A 813 -25.43 9.86 -10.43
C LYS A 813 -24.70 10.63 -11.53
N LEU A 814 -24.44 11.92 -11.31
CA LEU A 814 -23.75 12.81 -12.27
C LEU A 814 -22.21 12.62 -12.32
N GLY A 815 -21.65 11.78 -11.45
CA GLY A 815 -20.20 11.54 -11.38
C GLY A 815 -19.43 12.63 -10.62
N ALA A 816 -20.14 13.44 -9.83
CA ALA A 816 -19.58 14.41 -8.91
C ALA A 816 -19.47 13.80 -7.49
N TRP A 817 -18.44 14.20 -6.75
CA TRP A 817 -18.10 13.63 -5.44
C TRP A 817 -17.84 14.75 -4.44
N PHE A 818 -18.10 14.46 -3.16
CA PHE A 818 -18.07 15.45 -2.09
C PHE A 818 -17.14 14.99 -0.98
N TRP A 819 -16.09 15.78 -0.73
CA TRP A 819 -15.08 15.50 0.27
C TRP A 819 -15.17 16.57 1.38
N LEU A 820 -15.58 16.16 2.57
CA LEU A 820 -15.84 17.02 3.71
C LEU A 820 -14.74 16.81 4.77
N ALA A 821 -14.08 17.89 5.20
CA ALA A 821 -13.01 17.82 6.19
C ALA A 821 -13.31 18.74 7.39
N THR A 822 -13.15 18.24 8.62
CA THR A 822 -13.38 19.03 9.85
C THR A 822 -12.40 18.65 10.96
N GLN A 823 -12.09 19.62 11.84
CA GLN A 823 -11.26 19.40 13.03
C GLN A 823 -12.06 18.98 14.27
N ASN A 824 -13.34 19.38 14.36
CA ASN A 824 -14.23 19.06 15.46
C ASN A 824 -15.51 18.41 14.91
N ILE A 825 -16.03 17.42 15.64
CA ILE A 825 -17.25 16.69 15.28
C ILE A 825 -18.48 17.14 16.10
N ASP A 826 -18.29 17.71 17.31
CA ASP A 826 -19.40 18.32 18.07
C ASP A 826 -19.94 19.59 17.38
N ASP A 827 -19.16 20.17 16.47
CA ASP A 827 -19.56 21.27 15.59
C ASP A 827 -20.47 20.83 14.40
N LEU A 828 -20.71 19.52 14.23
CA LEU A 828 -21.65 18.98 13.24
C LEU A 828 -23.02 18.76 13.90
N PRO A 829 -24.07 19.54 13.55
CA PRO A 829 -25.39 19.36 14.14
C PRO A 829 -26.09 18.10 13.62
N LYS A 830 -27.16 17.65 14.29
CA LYS A 830 -27.97 16.49 13.86
C LYS A 830 -28.51 16.61 12.42
N ALA A 831 -28.64 17.83 11.88
CA ALA A 831 -29.02 18.05 10.48
C ALA A 831 -27.98 17.54 9.45
N ALA A 832 -26.74 17.27 9.87
CA ALA A 832 -25.69 16.65 9.05
C ALA A 832 -25.66 15.10 9.16
N GLU A 833 -26.40 14.50 10.09
CA GLU A 833 -26.44 13.04 10.29
C GLU A 833 -26.85 12.27 9.01
N PRO A 834 -27.84 12.71 8.19
CA PRO A 834 -28.15 12.06 6.92
C PRO A 834 -27.04 12.17 5.87
N MET A 835 -26.26 13.25 5.90
CA MET A 835 -25.11 13.44 5.00
C MET A 835 -23.98 12.48 5.34
N LEU A 836 -23.64 12.39 6.63
CA LEU A 836 -22.56 11.52 7.14
C LEU A 836 -22.88 10.04 6.94
N ASN A 837 -24.14 9.63 7.17
CA ASN A 837 -24.60 8.26 6.88
C ASN A 837 -24.54 7.88 5.39
N MET A 838 -24.59 8.85 4.47
CA MET A 838 -24.43 8.59 3.03
C MET A 838 -22.96 8.42 2.63
N ILE A 839 -22.01 9.02 3.35
CA ILE A 839 -20.58 8.97 3.03
C ILE A 839 -20.02 7.57 3.28
N GLU A 840 -19.52 6.94 2.22
CA GLU A 840 -18.90 5.62 2.32
C GLU A 840 -17.50 5.67 2.92
N TRP A 841 -16.66 6.60 2.46
CA TRP A 841 -15.24 6.64 2.81
C TRP A 841 -14.98 7.54 4.01
N TRP A 842 -14.61 6.96 5.14
CA TRP A 842 -14.22 7.70 6.34
C TRP A 842 -12.71 7.56 6.52
N ILE A 843 -12.00 8.69 6.61
CA ILE A 843 -10.58 8.75 6.95
C ILE A 843 -10.47 9.49 8.28
N CYS A 844 -10.03 8.75 9.30
CA CYS A 844 -10.03 9.15 10.70
C CYS A 844 -8.59 9.20 11.21
N LEU A 845 -7.99 10.39 11.31
CA LEU A 845 -6.62 10.55 11.82
C LEU A 845 -6.55 10.35 13.35
N SER A 846 -5.34 10.11 13.87
CA SER A 846 -5.05 10.00 15.30
C SER A 846 -5.81 11.02 16.16
N MET A 847 -6.64 10.54 17.09
CA MET A 847 -7.62 11.32 17.87
C MET A 847 -7.72 10.79 19.32
N PRO A 848 -8.19 11.60 20.28
CA PRO A 848 -8.43 11.14 21.65
C PRO A 848 -9.69 10.25 21.76
N PRO A 849 -9.87 9.49 22.87
CA PRO A 849 -10.93 8.50 22.97
C PRO A 849 -12.36 9.06 22.95
N ASP A 850 -12.57 10.30 23.40
CA ASP A 850 -13.89 10.93 23.37
C ASP A 850 -14.36 11.23 21.93
N GLU A 851 -13.45 11.59 21.02
CA GLU A 851 -13.76 11.77 19.60
C GLU A 851 -14.22 10.46 18.93
N VAL A 852 -13.65 9.31 19.32
CA VAL A 852 -14.09 8.00 18.82
C VAL A 852 -15.53 7.69 19.24
N GLU A 853 -15.92 8.02 20.47
CA GLU A 853 -17.29 7.87 20.95
C GLU A 853 -18.26 8.92 20.36
N LYS A 854 -17.77 10.10 19.95
CA LYS A 854 -18.57 11.06 19.18
C LYS A 854 -18.81 10.58 17.75
N ILE A 855 -17.81 9.99 17.08
CA ILE A 855 -17.97 9.36 15.75
C ILE A 855 -19.02 8.24 15.80
N ALA A 856 -19.04 7.46 16.88
CA ALA A 856 -20.03 6.39 17.10
C ALA A 856 -21.50 6.89 17.14
N ARG A 857 -21.75 8.20 17.22
CA ARG A 857 -23.09 8.81 17.06
C ARG A 857 -23.55 8.88 15.60
N PHE A 858 -22.62 8.95 14.64
CA PHE A 858 -22.88 9.21 13.22
C PHE A 858 -22.58 8.01 12.32
N ARG A 859 -21.78 7.05 12.80
CA ARG A 859 -21.49 5.78 12.15
C ARG A 859 -21.38 4.70 13.22
N GLU A 860 -22.15 3.62 13.08
CA GLU A 860 -22.02 2.47 13.98
C GLU A 860 -20.61 1.87 13.87
N LEU A 861 -19.91 1.76 15.00
CA LEU A 861 -18.54 1.24 15.09
C LEU A 861 -18.49 -0.04 15.94
N THR A 862 -17.87 -1.10 15.40
CA THR A 862 -17.59 -2.32 16.15
C THR A 862 -16.48 -2.10 17.20
N PRO A 863 -16.37 -2.95 18.24
CA PRO A 863 -15.27 -2.87 19.21
C PRO A 863 -13.89 -2.89 18.54
N ALA A 864 -13.69 -3.76 17.55
CA ALA A 864 -12.49 -3.83 16.71
C ALA A 864 -12.19 -2.50 15.98
N GLN A 865 -13.19 -1.89 15.34
CA GLN A 865 -13.01 -0.60 14.65
C GLN A 865 -12.64 0.52 15.63
N LYS A 866 -13.28 0.56 16.82
CA LYS A 866 -12.91 1.49 17.90
C LYS A 866 -11.47 1.25 18.38
N ALA A 867 -11.08 0.00 18.63
CA ALA A 867 -9.73 -0.36 19.04
C ALA A 867 -8.67 0.04 17.99
N LEU A 868 -8.96 -0.21 16.70
CA LEU A 868 -8.11 0.19 15.58
C LEU A 868 -7.91 1.72 15.54
N MET A 869 -8.99 2.50 15.68
CA MET A 869 -8.94 3.97 15.75
C MET A 869 -8.16 4.47 16.98
N LEU A 870 -8.42 3.87 18.16
CA LEU A 870 -7.70 4.16 19.41
C LEU A 870 -6.22 3.74 19.37
N SER A 871 -5.80 2.91 18.41
CA SER A 871 -4.40 2.51 18.23
C SER A 871 -3.57 3.49 17.41
N ALA A 872 -4.19 4.39 16.64
CA ALA A 872 -3.48 5.33 15.77
C ALA A 872 -2.67 6.36 16.58
N ARG A 873 -1.44 6.65 16.16
CA ARG A 873 -0.55 7.65 16.79
C ARG A 873 -0.02 8.69 15.80
N LYS A 874 0.61 9.73 16.31
CA LYS A 874 1.38 10.72 15.54
C LYS A 874 2.75 10.91 16.22
N GLU A 875 3.81 10.99 15.42
CA GLU A 875 5.13 11.45 15.87
C GLU A 875 5.57 12.62 14.98
N SER A 876 5.62 13.83 15.56
CA SER A 876 5.86 15.08 14.82
C SER A 876 7.17 15.06 14.02
N GLY A 877 7.12 15.55 12.77
CA GLY A 877 8.24 15.49 11.81
C GLY A 877 8.40 14.14 11.09
N LYS A 878 7.89 13.04 11.67
CA LYS A 878 8.05 11.68 11.13
C LYS A 878 6.78 11.18 10.42
N PHE A 879 5.67 11.02 11.16
CA PHE A 879 4.43 10.46 10.61
C PHE A 879 3.16 10.84 11.38
N THR A 880 2.02 10.76 10.70
CA THR A 880 0.67 10.67 11.28
C THR A 880 0.06 9.33 10.91
N GLU A 881 -0.56 8.61 11.84
CA GLU A 881 -1.44 7.48 11.54
C GLU A 881 -2.91 7.90 11.51
N GLY A 882 -3.71 7.09 10.80
CA GLY A 882 -5.16 7.17 10.80
C GLY A 882 -5.77 5.83 10.37
N VAL A 883 -7.09 5.76 10.34
CA VAL A 883 -7.86 4.59 9.91
C VAL A 883 -8.75 4.97 8.74
N ILE A 884 -8.76 4.11 7.71
CA ILE A 884 -9.71 4.16 6.60
C ILE A 884 -10.81 3.14 6.89
N LEU A 885 -12.07 3.60 6.87
CA LEU A 885 -13.26 2.77 7.04
C LEU A 885 -14.21 2.99 5.85
N SER A 886 -14.38 1.98 5.00
CA SER A 886 -15.41 1.93 3.95
C SER A 886 -16.36 0.75 4.17
N LYS A 887 -17.00 0.22 3.12
CA LYS A 887 -17.73 -1.07 3.18
C LYS A 887 -16.88 -2.28 2.78
N ASN A 888 -15.80 -2.05 2.01
CA ASN A 888 -14.89 -3.10 1.51
C ASN A 888 -13.50 -3.05 2.15
N LEU A 889 -13.14 -1.96 2.85
CA LEU A 889 -11.81 -1.73 3.40
C LEU A 889 -11.88 -1.19 4.82
N GLU A 890 -11.19 -1.87 5.72
CA GLU A 890 -10.87 -1.43 7.08
C GLU A 890 -9.36 -1.55 7.23
N VAL A 891 -8.65 -0.45 7.42
CA VAL A 891 -7.18 -0.48 7.53
C VAL A 891 -6.63 0.71 8.30
N LEU A 892 -5.65 0.48 9.17
CA LEU A 892 -4.81 1.53 9.72
C LEU A 892 -3.67 1.84 8.75
N PHE A 893 -3.47 3.13 8.46
CA PHE A 893 -2.41 3.63 7.61
C PHE A 893 -1.51 4.62 8.35
N ARG A 894 -0.32 4.80 7.81
CA ARG A 894 0.71 5.76 8.22
C ARG A 894 1.02 6.68 7.04
N ALA A 895 0.77 7.97 7.23
CA ALA A 895 1.09 9.01 6.27
C ALA A 895 2.56 9.41 6.40
N VAL A 896 3.38 8.98 5.43
CA VAL A 896 4.76 9.46 5.21
C VAL A 896 4.86 10.03 3.78
N PRO A 897 4.26 11.20 3.51
CA PRO A 897 4.24 11.77 2.16
C PRO A 897 5.60 12.37 1.75
N PRO A 898 5.82 12.56 0.43
CA PRO A 898 6.93 13.34 -0.12
C PRO A 898 7.04 14.72 0.55
N SER A 899 8.27 15.17 0.78
CA SER A 899 8.59 16.40 1.49
C SER A 899 7.96 17.65 0.85
N LEU A 900 7.78 17.64 -0.48
CA LEU A 900 7.06 18.69 -1.21
C LEU A 900 5.59 18.80 -0.81
N TYR A 901 4.86 17.68 -0.65
CA TYR A 901 3.42 17.73 -0.31
C TYR A 901 3.19 18.15 1.14
N LEU A 902 4.21 18.03 2.01
CA LEU A 902 4.23 18.69 3.31
C LEU A 902 4.41 20.20 3.14
N ALA A 903 5.46 20.65 2.44
CA ALA A 903 5.75 22.07 2.24
C ALA A 903 4.60 22.85 1.53
N LEU A 904 3.89 22.22 0.59
CA LEU A 904 2.70 22.77 -0.08
C LEU A 904 1.45 22.85 0.82
N ALA A 905 1.48 22.25 2.02
CA ALA A 905 0.37 22.20 2.98
C ALA A 905 0.67 22.88 4.33
N GLN A 906 1.86 23.49 4.47
CA GLN A 906 2.31 24.16 5.68
C GLN A 906 1.56 25.48 5.92
N THR A 907 0.76 25.52 6.98
CA THR A 907 -0.14 26.63 7.31
C THR A 907 0.18 27.34 8.62
N GLU A 908 1.08 26.84 9.45
CA GLU A 908 1.32 27.42 10.79
C GLU A 908 2.07 28.77 10.71
N PRO A 909 1.94 29.65 11.73
CA PRO A 909 2.55 30.97 11.71
C PRO A 909 4.08 30.94 11.57
N GLU A 910 4.73 29.98 12.21
CA GLU A 910 6.18 29.73 12.12
C GLU A 910 6.63 29.26 10.73
N GLU A 911 5.88 28.36 10.10
CA GLU A 911 6.18 27.86 8.75
C GLU A 911 6.01 28.97 7.70
N LYS A 912 4.96 29.79 7.85
CA LYS A 912 4.75 31.00 7.05
C LYS A 912 5.88 32.01 7.23
N ALA A 913 6.37 32.19 8.46
CA ALA A 913 7.52 33.07 8.75
C ALA A 913 8.84 32.53 8.18
N GLU A 914 9.04 31.21 8.15
CA GLU A 914 10.19 30.58 7.50
C GLU A 914 10.16 30.74 5.98
N ARG A 915 9.03 30.43 5.32
CA ARG A 915 8.89 30.68 3.87
C ARG A 915 9.10 32.15 3.53
N TYR A 916 8.50 33.07 4.29
CA TYR A 916 8.69 34.51 4.09
C TYR A 916 10.17 34.92 4.25
N ARG A 917 10.90 34.35 5.22
CA ARG A 917 12.35 34.58 5.36
C ARG A 917 13.12 34.12 4.11
N LEU A 918 12.81 32.94 3.57
CA LEU A 918 13.42 32.42 2.35
C LEU A 918 13.10 33.28 1.11
N MET A 919 11.85 33.78 0.99
CA MET A 919 11.45 34.73 -0.06
C MET A 919 12.31 36.01 -0.01
N GLN A 920 12.46 36.61 1.18
CA GLN A 920 13.25 37.83 1.37
C GLN A 920 14.75 37.60 1.15
N GLN A 921 15.29 36.46 1.58
CA GLN A 921 16.72 36.13 1.45
C GLN A 921 17.13 35.76 0.02
N CYS A 922 16.24 35.12 -0.75
CA CYS A 922 16.56 34.60 -2.09
C CYS A 922 15.94 35.40 -3.24
N GLY A 923 14.97 36.29 -2.98
CA GLY A 923 14.24 37.01 -4.03
C GLY A 923 13.27 36.13 -4.83
N ILE A 924 12.69 35.12 -4.19
CA ILE A 924 11.89 34.04 -4.84
C ILE A 924 10.40 34.10 -4.49
N SER A 925 9.55 33.40 -5.25
CA SER A 925 8.11 33.30 -4.97
C SER A 925 7.79 32.45 -3.73
N GLU A 926 6.55 32.49 -3.21
CA GLU A 926 6.17 31.63 -2.07
C GLU A 926 6.21 30.14 -2.46
N LEU A 927 5.83 29.79 -3.69
CA LEU A 927 5.96 28.44 -4.23
C LEU A 927 7.44 27.99 -4.30
N ASP A 928 8.34 28.85 -4.76
CA ASP A 928 9.79 28.54 -4.78
C ASP A 928 10.37 28.44 -3.36
N ALA A 929 9.87 29.23 -2.41
CA ALA A 929 10.22 29.08 -0.99
C ALA A 929 9.71 27.76 -0.42
N ALA A 930 8.51 27.30 -0.79
CA ALA A 930 8.01 25.97 -0.43
C ALA A 930 8.86 24.84 -1.04
N PHE A 931 9.34 24.99 -2.28
CA PHE A 931 10.33 24.07 -2.85
C PHE A 931 11.63 24.04 -2.04
N LYS A 932 12.16 25.19 -1.59
CA LYS A 932 13.34 25.22 -0.70
C LYS A 932 13.09 24.60 0.68
N VAL A 933 11.89 24.76 1.24
CA VAL A 933 11.54 24.05 2.49
C VAL A 933 11.46 22.54 2.25
N ALA A 934 10.97 22.08 1.09
CA ALA A 934 11.01 20.66 0.73
C ALA A 934 12.45 20.12 0.64
N GLU A 935 13.38 20.87 0.02
CA GLU A 935 14.82 20.56 -0.01
C GLU A 935 15.43 20.48 1.41
N MET A 936 15.05 21.40 2.30
CA MET A 936 15.48 21.39 3.71
C MET A 936 14.92 20.18 4.49
N ILE A 937 13.67 19.80 4.26
CA ILE A 937 13.04 18.61 4.85
C ILE A 937 13.70 17.33 4.31
N ASP A 938 14.01 17.26 3.01
CA ASP A 938 14.75 16.14 2.42
C ASP A 938 16.15 16.01 3.06
N HIS A 939 16.90 17.11 3.19
CA HIS A 939 18.19 17.09 3.89
C HIS A 939 18.06 16.65 5.36
N ALA A 940 17.05 17.13 6.09
CA ALA A 940 16.79 16.71 7.47
C ALA A 940 16.40 15.23 7.59
N ARG A 941 15.78 14.65 6.54
CA ARG A 941 15.48 13.22 6.41
C ARG A 941 16.65 12.39 5.88
N GLY A 942 17.77 13.01 5.51
CA GLY A 942 18.88 12.34 4.83
C GLY A 942 18.47 11.76 3.48
N ILE A 943 17.74 12.55 2.69
CA ILE A 943 17.35 12.31 1.30
C ILE A 943 18.17 13.27 0.42
N THR A 944 18.55 12.84 -0.79
CA THR A 944 19.09 13.75 -1.81
C THR A 944 17.93 14.42 -2.55
N PRO A 945 17.76 15.75 -2.49
CA PRO A 945 16.60 16.43 -3.09
C PRO A 945 16.51 16.21 -4.60
N MET A 946 15.29 16.12 -5.12
CA MET A 946 15.04 15.89 -6.55
C MET A 946 15.41 17.13 -7.39
N VAL A 947 16.30 16.96 -8.37
CA VAL A 947 16.69 18.04 -9.29
C VAL A 947 15.52 18.42 -10.19
N GLN A 948 14.94 19.59 -9.95
CA GLN A 948 13.81 20.13 -10.70
C GLN A 948 14.23 20.51 -12.14
N ARG A 949 13.49 20.02 -13.14
CA ARG A 949 13.58 20.40 -14.57
C ARG A 949 12.21 20.76 -15.11
#